data_AF-A3YG29-F1
#
_entry.id   AF-A3YG29-F1
#
_cell.length_a   1.000
_cell.length_b   1.000
_cell.length_c   1.000
_cell.angle_alpha   90.00
_cell.angle_beta   90.00
_cell.angle_gamma   90.00
#
_symmetry.space_group_name_H-M   'P 1'
#
loop_
_entity.id
_entity.type
_entity.pdbx_description
1 polymer ?
#
loop_
_entity_poly.entity_id
_entity_poly.type
_entity_poly.pdbx_seq_one_letter_code
_entity_poly.pdbx_strand_id
1 'polypeptide(L)'
;MSQLLIKMIAEFESWEAAAEFNIPQQSWTDYTVKDRVDDLYIATFSHIFSTLREESEDMKSNLLSCAKTLLVFSKSAASKYISGVEKNRNLLYSAALYYLADQPPTSFLITKDIDSDIFEIEQEKLLYSFLSRILDEENELSVEIFDAVNKGEHQRFHLILDKLSEQVAIGLKHDPLLYVSSKFAYECIARFITVNVWGLLEKYSNCDDMSVWNDLLSSNGGHPIWELLPSQVKAVESGILTGGKPAYSMQMPTSAGKTSLCEIIIFNEVKVRGNKVLFLVPFRALAAEIKAGMYSRLSNVGIEVSASYGGNIPTRSESTTVENADVVISTPEKFEALCQVIPDFIDRFDVLICDEGHLIDDGNRGLQYELLLTKFKRRESPVDKIVFISAILPNVSDINDWLGGDEGSLINSDYKPVVTDYSFLRSVNYNWFLDFNPHLDQPYSYFLSDFIQKDELKFINQGTGNSNLLPGWNSLLTLACASAFKASTSGSVILFTTEKGQSGVRGLANKCLDMLERNAFITQQYQKENHPVDLVNYISTLLGERHLLTRLVQRKIGCHHGDLPQELRREMEQAINEQKINILICTSTLAEGVNLPIRTIVLHTVKRFNGRIKGFIEKRNIKNIIGRAGRAGKETRGRVIFANESERDYALEVINDVQLESAHGFLFSLIKDLKNYLEEMNLTLNQEFFDSDVAKDISYIFESIDMSLLQSLPEDTPEEELDTFLDQMLSETLASKFCDEEGLTDLLKMVFSLRTERIYNETDSTKRAIMRNTGSSLNFLNYVNESQILDQDIWRSLSAPQEPNWFNHIIKPVLEHIGYENSADLIIDVLNGWVSGSFYVEMAEDLEQDVDDVVRYICTTIGFELQQILSQLTRFAIELYEDEVPDHVVNWPQYMQYGVNRQIHLRLINSGVTDRLAVFGVARFLDFLELSEDIPNIRRLLMVNREALNNFLEKDPRVPALSISRFFDDYNI
;
A
#
# COMPACT_ATOMS: atom_id res chain seq x y z
N MET A 1 30.10 6.56 23.36
CA MET A 1 30.30 5.29 24.11
C MET A 1 31.77 4.91 24.19
N SER A 2 32.19 4.15 25.20
CA SER A 2 33.54 3.55 25.22
C SER A 2 33.65 2.45 24.15
N GLN A 3 34.84 2.23 23.57
CA GLN A 3 35.05 1.17 22.58
C GLN A 3 34.69 -0.23 23.10
N LEU A 4 34.89 -0.47 24.41
CA LEU A 4 34.51 -1.72 25.04
C LEU A 4 32.98 -1.92 25.08
N LEU A 5 32.22 -0.88 25.47
CA LEU A 5 30.76 -0.93 25.48
C LEU A 5 30.21 -1.15 24.07
N ILE A 6 30.77 -0.46 23.07
CA ILE A 6 30.43 -0.64 21.65
C ILE A 6 30.59 -2.12 21.24
N LYS A 7 31.75 -2.73 21.54
CA LYS A 7 32.00 -4.13 21.21
C LYS A 7 31.01 -5.07 21.92
N MET A 8 30.73 -4.81 23.20
CA MET A 8 29.79 -5.62 23.98
C MET A 8 28.36 -5.52 23.43
N ILE A 9 27.88 -4.34 23.05
CA ILE A 9 26.56 -4.16 22.43
C ILE A 9 26.50 -4.91 21.09
N ALA A 10 27.52 -4.80 20.23
CA ALA A 10 27.54 -5.51 18.95
C ALA A 10 27.50 -7.05 19.11
N GLU A 11 28.25 -7.59 20.07
CA GLU A 11 28.24 -9.03 20.38
C GLU A 11 26.90 -9.46 20.99
N PHE A 12 26.25 -8.59 21.79
CA PHE A 12 24.93 -8.83 22.36
C PHE A 12 23.82 -8.83 21.30
N GLU A 13 23.89 -7.93 20.33
CA GLU A 13 22.99 -7.90 19.16
C GLU A 13 23.14 -9.14 18.29
N SER A 14 24.38 -9.60 18.07
CA SER A 14 24.62 -10.87 17.38
C SER A 14 24.05 -12.07 18.15
N TRP A 15 24.19 -12.08 19.48
CA TRP A 15 23.59 -13.09 20.34
C TRP A 15 22.06 -13.11 20.24
N GLU A 16 21.43 -11.94 20.25
CA GLU A 16 19.99 -11.81 20.06
C GLU A 16 19.56 -12.36 18.69
N ALA A 17 20.25 -11.98 17.61
CA ALA A 17 19.96 -12.51 16.28
C ALA A 17 20.11 -14.03 16.21
N ALA A 18 21.15 -14.58 16.84
CA ALA A 18 21.36 -16.03 16.93
C ALA A 18 20.21 -16.73 17.65
N ALA A 19 19.74 -16.16 18.77
CA ALA A 19 18.62 -16.71 19.52
C ALA A 19 17.30 -16.62 18.73
N GLU A 20 17.07 -15.53 18.00
CA GLU A 20 15.88 -15.29 17.19
C GLU A 20 15.77 -16.29 16.01
N PHE A 21 16.86 -16.50 15.27
CA PHE A 21 16.90 -17.48 14.17
C PHE A 21 17.12 -18.93 14.62
N ASN A 22 17.00 -19.22 15.92
CA ASN A 22 17.22 -20.54 16.52
C ASN A 22 18.57 -21.18 16.14
N ILE A 23 19.63 -20.37 16.08
CA ILE A 23 20.98 -20.86 15.82
C ILE A 23 21.46 -21.69 17.03
N PRO A 24 22.04 -22.90 16.80
CA PRO A 24 22.47 -23.78 17.88
C PRO A 24 23.44 -23.10 18.85
N GLN A 25 23.32 -23.39 20.14
CA GLN A 25 24.15 -22.78 21.19
C GLN A 25 25.66 -22.99 20.99
N GLN A 26 26.05 -24.08 20.31
CA GLN A 26 27.45 -24.34 20.00
C GLN A 26 28.08 -23.27 19.10
N SER A 27 27.29 -22.60 18.25
CA SER A 27 27.78 -21.59 17.30
C SER A 27 28.09 -20.23 17.95
N TRP A 28 27.68 -20.02 19.20
CA TRP A 28 27.91 -18.77 19.93
C TRP A 28 28.48 -19.02 21.33
N THR A 29 29.25 -20.11 21.51
CA THR A 29 30.00 -20.38 22.75
C THR A 29 31.03 -19.30 23.05
N ASP A 30 31.60 -18.70 22.02
CA ASP A 30 32.75 -17.81 22.14
C ASP A 30 32.38 -16.34 22.42
N TYR A 31 31.08 -16.04 22.57
CA TYR A 31 30.60 -14.69 22.84
C TYR A 31 30.97 -14.24 24.26
N THR A 32 31.89 -13.30 24.38
CA THR A 32 32.43 -12.85 25.67
C THR A 32 31.43 -12.08 26.52
N VAL A 33 30.45 -11.42 25.89
CA VAL A 33 29.40 -10.63 26.55
C VAL A 33 28.52 -11.47 27.48
N LYS A 34 28.38 -12.78 27.22
CA LYS A 34 27.56 -13.69 28.05
C LYS A 34 28.04 -13.76 29.49
N ASP A 35 29.35 -13.68 29.70
CA ASP A 35 29.98 -13.70 31.01
C ASP A 35 30.04 -12.29 31.66
N ARG A 36 29.53 -11.27 30.95
CA ARG A 36 29.63 -9.84 31.31
C ARG A 36 28.32 -9.09 31.12
N VAL A 37 27.19 -9.77 31.23
CA VAL A 37 25.85 -9.17 31.08
C VAL A 37 25.58 -8.09 32.13
N ASP A 38 26.07 -8.27 33.36
CA ASP A 38 25.94 -7.27 34.44
C ASP A 38 26.74 -5.99 34.12
N ASP A 39 27.98 -6.16 33.64
CA ASP A 39 28.83 -5.04 33.20
C ASP A 39 28.18 -4.27 32.05
N LEU A 40 27.58 -5.00 31.08
CA LEU A 40 26.85 -4.40 29.97
C LEU A 40 25.68 -3.56 30.49
N TYR A 41 24.85 -4.12 31.37
CA TYR A 41 23.68 -3.45 31.91
C TYR A 41 24.06 -2.16 32.66
N ILE A 42 25.05 -2.24 33.57
CA ILE A 42 25.53 -1.10 34.35
C ILE A 42 26.14 -0.02 33.44
N ALA A 43 26.94 -0.42 32.44
CA ALA A 43 27.55 0.50 31.50
C ALA A 43 26.51 1.20 30.61
N THR A 44 25.47 0.48 30.18
CA THR A 44 24.33 1.03 29.42
C THR A 44 23.58 2.07 30.25
N PHE A 45 23.23 1.77 31.51
CA PHE A 45 22.60 2.75 32.41
C PHE A 45 23.47 3.99 32.65
N SER A 46 24.76 3.78 32.87
CA SER A 46 25.72 4.89 33.02
C SER A 46 25.76 5.77 31.77
N HIS A 47 25.70 5.15 30.58
CA HIS A 47 25.68 5.87 29.33
C HIS A 47 24.38 6.66 29.13
N ILE A 48 23.21 6.07 29.41
CA ILE A 48 21.90 6.74 29.35
C ILE A 48 21.94 8.07 30.11
N PHE A 49 22.35 8.06 31.38
CA PHE A 49 22.37 9.29 32.18
C PHE A 49 23.50 10.25 31.81
N SER A 50 24.57 9.79 31.15
CA SER A 50 25.53 10.70 30.52
C SER A 50 24.90 11.44 29.33
N THR A 51 24.19 10.72 28.47
CA THR A 51 23.51 11.26 27.29
C THR A 51 22.38 12.21 27.67
N LEU A 52 21.62 11.94 28.73
CA LEU A 52 20.58 12.84 29.23
C LEU A 52 21.13 14.14 29.86
N ARG A 53 22.44 14.23 30.15
CA ARG A 53 23.07 15.45 30.68
C ARG A 53 23.72 16.30 29.59
N GLU A 54 24.19 15.65 28.53
CA GLU A 54 24.89 16.29 27.41
C GLU A 54 23.92 16.40 26.22
N GLU A 55 23.24 17.55 26.10
CA GLU A 55 22.47 17.86 24.90
C GLU A 55 23.43 17.90 23.70
N SER A 56 23.39 16.82 22.91
CA SER A 56 24.24 16.57 21.76
C SER A 56 23.38 16.19 20.56
N GLU A 57 23.89 16.41 19.35
CA GLU A 57 23.17 16.03 18.11
C GLU A 57 22.87 14.52 18.07
N ASP A 58 23.73 13.69 18.67
CA ASP A 58 23.59 12.23 18.74
C ASP A 58 22.74 11.72 19.92
N MET A 59 22.08 12.60 20.68
CA MET A 59 21.32 12.19 21.88
C MET A 59 20.30 11.10 21.56
N LYS A 60 19.46 11.31 20.54
CA LYS A 60 18.37 10.39 20.18
C LYS A 60 18.89 9.03 19.69
N SER A 61 19.95 9.02 18.87
CA SER A 61 20.55 7.79 18.34
C SER A 61 21.20 6.96 19.46
N ASN A 62 21.91 7.62 20.38
CA ASN A 62 22.49 6.98 21.56
C ASN A 62 21.42 6.41 22.49
N LEU A 63 20.36 7.18 22.79
CA LEU A 63 19.24 6.69 23.61
C LEU A 63 18.53 5.50 22.96
N LEU A 64 18.36 5.50 21.63
CA LEU A 64 17.79 4.39 20.90
C LEU A 64 18.65 3.12 20.97
N SER A 65 19.97 3.25 20.87
CA SER A 65 20.92 2.13 21.04
C SER A 65 20.82 1.52 22.44
N CYS A 66 20.75 2.37 23.47
CA CYS A 66 20.53 1.94 24.85
C CYS A 66 19.16 1.28 25.04
N ALA A 67 18.09 1.84 24.46
CA ALA A 67 16.74 1.31 24.53
C ALA A 67 16.65 -0.12 23.98
N LYS A 68 17.27 -0.36 22.81
CA LYS A 68 17.39 -1.69 22.19
C LYS A 68 18.14 -2.66 23.09
N THR A 69 19.28 -2.22 23.64
CA THR A 69 20.08 -3.03 24.56
C THR A 69 19.23 -3.44 25.76
N LEU A 70 18.51 -2.51 26.40
CA LEU A 70 17.62 -2.83 27.52
C LEU A 70 16.48 -3.75 27.11
N LEU A 71 15.90 -3.58 25.91
CA LEU A 71 14.81 -4.44 25.43
C LEU A 71 15.24 -5.92 25.37
N VAL A 72 16.51 -6.18 24.99
CA VAL A 72 17.07 -7.54 24.91
C VAL A 72 17.13 -8.23 26.28
N PHE A 73 17.33 -7.48 27.36
CA PHE A 73 17.31 -8.05 28.72
C PHE A 73 15.94 -8.59 29.15
N SER A 74 14.85 -8.08 28.59
CA SER A 74 13.50 -8.36 29.13
C SER A 74 12.59 -9.17 28.20
N LYS A 75 12.53 -8.85 26.90
CA LYS A 75 11.47 -9.33 26.01
C LYS A 75 11.96 -10.10 24.78
N SER A 76 13.26 -10.15 24.56
CA SER A 76 13.84 -10.70 23.34
C SER A 76 14.18 -12.20 23.46
N ALA A 77 14.65 -12.82 22.36
CA ALA A 77 14.96 -14.24 22.32
C ALA A 77 16.15 -14.62 23.23
N ALA A 78 17.12 -13.73 23.42
CA ALA A 78 18.26 -13.92 24.31
C ALA A 78 17.90 -13.75 25.80
N SER A 79 16.83 -13.01 26.12
CA SER A 79 16.42 -12.75 27.52
C SER A 79 16.23 -14.01 28.37
N LYS A 80 15.95 -15.17 27.76
CA LYS A 80 15.82 -16.47 28.43
C LYS A 80 17.14 -16.99 29.04
N TYR A 81 18.27 -16.43 28.64
CA TYR A 81 19.60 -16.79 29.12
C TYR A 81 20.18 -15.79 30.13
N ILE A 82 19.43 -14.73 30.45
CA ILE A 82 19.89 -13.64 31.30
C ILE A 82 19.08 -13.66 32.60
N SER A 83 19.75 -13.39 33.73
CA SER A 83 19.13 -13.34 35.06
C SER A 83 19.59 -12.09 35.83
N GLY A 84 18.89 -11.73 36.91
CA GLY A 84 19.29 -10.60 37.77
C GLY A 84 18.66 -9.24 37.43
N VAL A 85 17.93 -9.14 36.31
CA VAL A 85 17.18 -7.94 35.92
C VAL A 85 15.69 -8.16 36.15
N GLU A 86 15.03 -7.24 36.87
CA GLU A 86 13.57 -7.22 36.98
C GLU A 86 12.99 -6.77 35.63
N LYS A 87 12.19 -7.64 35.00
CA LYS A 87 11.85 -7.53 33.59
C LYS A 87 10.88 -6.39 33.31
N ASN A 88 9.86 -6.20 34.15
CA ASN A 88 8.79 -5.23 33.92
C ASN A 88 9.30 -3.79 34.06
N ARG A 89 10.09 -3.51 35.10
CA ARG A 89 10.77 -2.25 35.32
C ARG A 89 11.74 -1.93 34.18
N ASN A 90 12.54 -2.90 33.76
CA ASN A 90 13.46 -2.68 32.65
C ASN A 90 12.71 -2.45 31.32
N LEU A 91 11.56 -3.10 31.10
CA LEU A 91 10.69 -2.80 29.96
C LEU A 91 10.13 -1.38 30.01
N LEU A 92 9.69 -0.93 31.19
CA LEU A 92 9.19 0.43 31.37
C LEU A 92 10.26 1.46 31.02
N TYR A 93 11.49 1.25 31.50
CA TYR A 93 12.60 2.15 31.21
C TYR A 93 13.04 2.06 29.74
N SER A 94 13.03 0.88 29.13
CA SER A 94 13.25 0.73 27.69
C SER A 94 12.19 1.50 26.90
N ALA A 95 10.90 1.38 27.26
CA ALA A 95 9.80 2.11 26.63
C ALA A 95 9.98 3.63 26.76
N ALA A 96 10.39 4.13 27.93
CA ALA A 96 10.70 5.55 28.12
C ALA A 96 11.84 6.01 27.20
N LEU A 97 12.91 5.24 27.06
CA LEU A 97 14.02 5.59 26.15
C LEU A 97 13.60 5.58 24.68
N TYR A 98 12.75 4.62 24.27
CA TYR A 98 12.16 4.66 22.92
C TYR A 98 11.32 5.94 22.73
N TYR A 99 10.53 6.34 23.73
CA TYR A 99 9.75 7.57 23.68
C TYR A 99 10.64 8.81 23.51
N LEU A 100 11.70 8.91 24.32
CA LEU A 100 12.69 10.00 24.26
C LEU A 100 13.51 10.02 22.96
N ALA A 101 13.71 8.85 22.35
CA ALA A 101 14.35 8.71 21.05
C ALA A 101 13.39 8.93 19.85
N ASP A 102 12.26 9.59 20.07
CA ASP A 102 11.21 9.87 19.08
C ASP A 102 10.51 8.63 18.52
N GLN A 103 10.43 7.53 19.27
CA GLN A 103 9.73 6.30 18.88
C GLN A 103 8.46 6.02 19.71
N PRO A 104 7.47 6.94 19.80
CA PRO A 104 6.27 6.74 20.61
C PRO A 104 5.45 5.48 20.24
N PRO A 105 5.28 5.08 18.97
CA PRO A 105 4.57 3.84 18.64
C PRO A 105 5.25 2.59 19.22
N THR A 106 6.59 2.55 19.20
CA THR A 106 7.37 1.45 19.76
C THR A 106 7.32 1.47 21.29
N SER A 107 7.38 2.65 21.90
CA SER A 107 7.21 2.83 23.35
C SER A 107 5.85 2.32 23.84
N PHE A 108 4.76 2.73 23.19
CA PHE A 108 3.40 2.27 23.51
C PHE A 108 3.26 0.76 23.35
N LEU A 109 3.80 0.17 22.27
CA LEU A 109 3.80 -1.28 22.06
C LEU A 109 4.52 -2.04 23.17
N ILE A 110 5.68 -1.56 23.62
CA ILE A 110 6.44 -2.21 24.71
C ILE A 110 5.64 -2.15 26.01
N THR A 111 4.99 -1.01 26.28
CA THR A 111 4.27 -0.77 27.53
C THR A 111 3.04 -1.67 27.69
N LYS A 112 2.41 -2.11 26.59
CA LYS A 112 1.27 -3.05 26.62
C LYS A 112 1.60 -4.41 27.25
N ASP A 113 2.86 -4.81 27.23
CA ASP A 113 3.29 -6.13 27.73
C ASP A 113 3.83 -6.07 29.16
N ILE A 114 3.64 -4.93 29.84
CA ILE A 114 4.08 -4.70 31.21
C ILE A 114 2.93 -5.00 32.18
N ASP A 115 3.22 -5.81 33.19
CA ASP A 115 2.34 -6.01 34.34
C ASP A 115 2.51 -4.84 35.33
N SER A 116 1.47 -4.02 35.47
CA SER A 116 1.50 -2.77 36.26
C SER A 116 1.47 -2.98 37.77
N ASP A 117 0.99 -4.13 38.24
CA ASP A 117 0.78 -4.40 39.67
C ASP A 117 2.10 -4.52 40.46
N ILE A 118 3.22 -4.52 39.76
CA ILE A 118 4.58 -4.69 40.30
C ILE A 118 5.20 -3.36 40.75
N PHE A 119 4.67 -2.22 40.29
CA PHE A 119 5.27 -0.91 40.57
C PHE A 119 4.89 -0.38 41.96
N GLU A 120 5.87 -0.32 42.86
CA GLU A 120 5.71 0.25 44.21
C GLU A 120 5.95 1.77 44.26
N ILE A 121 6.65 2.33 43.27
CA ILE A 121 7.02 3.75 43.22
C ILE A 121 6.02 4.52 42.37
N GLU A 122 5.47 5.61 42.92
CA GLU A 122 4.47 6.45 42.27
C GLU A 122 4.94 7.02 40.91
N GLN A 123 6.23 7.30 40.75
CA GLN A 123 6.78 7.77 39.47
C GLN A 123 6.88 6.65 38.41
N GLU A 124 7.01 5.39 38.81
CA GLU A 124 6.93 4.25 37.88
C GLU A 124 5.49 4.04 37.41
N LYS A 125 4.51 4.12 38.33
CA LYS A 125 3.09 4.08 38.00
C LYS A 125 2.67 5.22 37.06
N LEU A 126 3.11 6.45 37.36
CA LEU A 126 2.90 7.62 36.50
C LEU A 126 3.49 7.40 35.10
N LEU A 127 4.74 6.94 35.02
CA LEU A 127 5.41 6.70 33.74
C LEU A 127 4.70 5.61 32.94
N TYR A 128 4.27 4.52 33.59
CA TYR A 128 3.47 3.48 32.96
C TYR A 128 2.14 4.01 32.45
N SER A 129 1.38 4.72 33.31
CA SER A 129 0.09 5.33 32.97
C SER A 129 0.21 6.27 31.76
N PHE A 130 1.25 7.11 31.75
CA PHE A 130 1.54 8.01 30.65
C PHE A 130 1.88 7.26 29.34
N LEU A 131 2.84 6.34 29.36
CA LEU A 131 3.28 5.63 28.15
C LEU A 131 2.24 4.63 27.61
N SER A 132 1.44 4.02 28.49
CA SER A 132 0.34 3.11 28.14
C SER A 132 -0.93 3.84 27.74
N ARG A 133 -1.03 5.14 28.03
CA ARG A 133 -2.24 5.95 27.83
C ARG A 133 -3.46 5.38 28.58
N ILE A 134 -3.21 4.80 29.76
CA ILE A 134 -4.24 4.29 30.68
C ILE A 134 -4.23 5.18 31.91
N LEU A 135 -5.38 5.76 32.24
CA LEU A 135 -5.54 6.58 33.45
C LEU A 135 -5.32 5.73 34.70
N ASP A 136 -4.48 6.22 35.61
CA ASP A 136 -4.34 5.71 36.97
C ASP A 136 -5.07 6.67 37.93
N GLU A 137 -6.25 6.24 38.41
CA GLU A 137 -7.09 7.06 39.30
C GLU A 137 -6.47 7.28 40.68
N GLU A 138 -5.51 6.43 41.10
CA GLU A 138 -4.84 6.55 42.40
C GLU A 138 -3.67 7.52 42.35
N ASN A 139 -3.14 7.82 41.16
CA ASN A 139 -2.00 8.69 40.97
C ASN A 139 -2.44 10.13 40.61
N GLU A 140 -2.25 11.07 41.54
CA GLU A 140 -2.68 12.47 41.36
C GLU A 140 -2.11 13.13 40.09
N LEU A 141 -0.86 12.84 39.73
CA LEU A 141 -0.23 13.39 38.52
C LEU A 141 -0.80 12.76 37.25
N SER A 142 -1.16 11.47 37.27
CA SER A 142 -1.83 10.82 36.14
C SER A 142 -3.18 11.49 35.87
N VAL A 143 -4.01 11.65 36.91
CA VAL A 143 -5.30 12.35 36.80
C VAL A 143 -5.11 13.76 36.22
N GLU A 144 -4.11 14.51 36.70
CA GLU A 144 -3.82 15.87 36.23
C GLU A 144 -3.41 15.89 34.73
N ILE A 145 -2.62 14.91 34.26
CA ILE A 145 -2.24 14.77 32.85
C ILE A 145 -3.46 14.51 31.98
N PHE A 146 -4.27 13.50 32.31
CA PHE A 146 -5.43 13.12 31.49
C PHE A 146 -6.47 14.23 31.45
N ASP A 147 -6.72 14.91 32.57
CA ASP A 147 -7.59 16.07 32.61
C ASP A 147 -7.08 17.20 31.71
N ALA A 148 -5.77 17.49 31.75
CA ALA A 148 -5.16 18.52 30.91
C ALA A 148 -5.27 18.16 29.42
N VAL A 149 -5.03 16.90 29.04
CA VAL A 149 -5.19 16.43 27.65
C VAL A 149 -6.66 16.51 27.21
N ASN A 150 -7.61 16.06 28.03
CA ASN A 150 -9.02 16.03 27.64
C ASN A 150 -9.63 17.43 27.53
N LYS A 151 -9.12 18.40 28.30
CA LYS A 151 -9.61 19.79 28.31
C LYS A 151 -8.79 20.74 27.43
N GLY A 152 -7.69 20.26 26.83
CA GLY A 152 -6.76 21.10 26.06
C GLY A 152 -5.98 22.12 26.90
N GLU A 153 -5.83 21.90 28.21
CA GLU A 153 -5.20 22.85 29.14
C GLU A 153 -3.67 22.70 29.19
N HIS A 154 -2.98 23.00 28.08
CA HIS A 154 -1.55 22.73 27.90
C HIS A 154 -0.63 23.40 28.95
N GLN A 155 -1.03 24.54 29.54
CA GLN A 155 -0.25 25.24 30.56
C GLN A 155 -0.06 24.41 31.85
N ARG A 156 -0.98 23.48 32.14
CA ARG A 156 -0.89 22.61 33.33
C ARG A 156 0.32 21.68 33.32
N PHE A 157 0.82 21.31 32.14
CA PHE A 157 1.98 20.42 32.05
C PHE A 157 3.25 21.04 32.66
N HIS A 158 3.39 22.36 32.65
CA HIS A 158 4.51 23.03 33.32
C HIS A 158 4.48 22.85 34.84
N LEU A 159 3.29 22.89 35.46
CA LEU A 159 3.13 22.65 36.90
C LEU A 159 3.48 21.20 37.27
N ILE A 160 3.10 20.24 36.41
CA ILE A 160 3.45 18.83 36.56
C ILE A 160 4.97 18.64 36.46
N LEU A 161 5.61 19.34 35.52
CA LEU A 161 7.06 19.28 35.32
C LEU A 161 7.82 19.83 36.53
N ASP A 162 7.34 20.93 37.14
CA ASP A 162 7.91 21.49 38.36
C ASP A 162 7.85 20.49 39.51
N LYS A 163 6.69 19.83 39.74
CA LYS A 163 6.54 18.77 40.76
C LYS A 163 7.51 17.61 40.51
N LEU A 164 7.68 17.17 39.25
CA LEU A 164 8.63 16.10 38.90
C LEU A 164 10.08 16.53 39.14
N SER A 165 10.43 17.79 38.89
CA SER A 165 11.78 18.31 39.12
C SER A 165 12.19 18.22 40.60
N GLU A 166 11.25 18.45 41.52
CA GLU A 166 11.47 18.29 42.96
C GLU A 166 11.75 16.83 43.32
N GLN A 167 10.99 15.89 42.75
CA GLN A 167 11.18 14.45 42.96
C GLN A 167 12.53 13.96 42.43
N VAL A 168 12.97 14.45 41.26
CA VAL A 168 14.31 14.19 40.73
C VAL A 168 15.39 14.64 41.72
N ALA A 169 15.25 15.84 42.30
CA ALA A 169 16.20 16.38 43.27
C ALA A 169 16.24 15.60 44.59
N ILE A 170 15.08 15.08 45.04
CA ILE A 170 14.97 14.20 46.22
C ILE A 170 15.64 12.85 45.95
N GLY A 171 15.28 12.20 44.84
CA GLY A 171 15.84 10.90 44.44
C GLY A 171 17.36 10.93 44.35
N LEU A 172 17.92 11.98 43.72
CA LEU A 172 19.38 12.13 43.57
C LEU A 172 20.14 12.09 44.91
N LYS A 173 19.50 12.53 46.00
CA LYS A 173 20.10 12.58 47.34
C LYS A 173 19.85 11.34 48.18
N HIS A 174 18.71 10.67 47.99
CA HIS A 174 18.17 9.72 48.98
C HIS A 174 17.87 8.33 48.42
N ASP A 175 17.52 8.20 47.14
CA ASP A 175 17.09 6.93 46.55
C ASP A 175 17.39 6.89 45.04
N PRO A 176 18.37 6.07 44.60
CA PRO A 176 18.70 5.90 43.18
C PRO A 176 17.51 5.44 42.31
N LEU A 177 16.60 4.63 42.85
CA LEU A 177 15.48 4.11 42.10
C LEU A 177 14.41 5.19 41.87
N LEU A 178 14.13 5.98 42.91
CA LEU A 178 13.32 7.20 42.79
C LEU A 178 13.94 8.20 41.81
N TYR A 179 15.27 8.36 41.83
CA TYR A 179 15.96 9.24 40.87
C TYR A 179 15.73 8.79 39.42
N VAL A 180 15.94 7.51 39.12
CA VAL A 180 15.79 6.96 37.76
C VAL A 180 14.37 7.14 37.25
N SER A 181 13.38 6.70 38.03
CA SER A 181 11.96 6.78 37.67
C SER A 181 11.47 8.23 37.50
N SER A 182 11.78 9.11 38.46
CA SER A 182 11.43 10.54 38.38
C SER A 182 12.10 11.23 37.19
N LYS A 183 13.36 10.90 36.89
CA LYS A 183 14.08 11.51 35.77
C LYS A 183 13.49 11.08 34.44
N PHE A 184 13.16 9.80 34.25
CA PHE A 184 12.48 9.37 33.03
C PHE A 184 11.08 9.98 32.88
N ALA A 185 10.29 10.05 33.95
CA ALA A 185 9.00 10.74 33.93
C ALA A 185 9.16 12.21 33.56
N TYR A 186 10.10 12.93 34.18
CA TYR A 186 10.41 14.33 33.85
C TYR A 186 10.73 14.52 32.37
N GLU A 187 11.69 13.73 31.83
CA GLU A 187 12.11 13.87 30.43
C GLU A 187 10.97 13.54 29.45
N CYS A 188 10.14 12.52 29.77
CA CYS A 188 9.02 12.14 28.91
C CYS A 188 7.96 13.24 28.87
N ILE A 189 7.60 13.82 30.02
CA ILE A 189 6.64 14.93 30.08
C ILE A 189 7.22 16.19 29.44
N ALA A 190 8.50 16.50 29.65
CA ALA A 190 9.18 17.62 28.99
C ALA A 190 9.12 17.50 27.47
N ARG A 191 9.37 16.31 26.93
CA ARG A 191 9.19 16.02 25.50
C ARG A 191 7.73 16.16 25.08
N PHE A 192 6.78 15.59 25.82
CA PHE A 192 5.35 15.64 25.47
C PHE A 192 4.84 17.07 25.32
N ILE A 193 5.26 18.00 26.18
CA ILE A 193 4.89 19.42 26.10
C ILE A 193 5.20 20.01 24.72
N THR A 194 6.26 19.59 24.05
CA THR A 194 6.64 20.14 22.74
C THR A 194 5.92 19.50 21.56
N VAL A 195 5.34 18.30 21.73
CA VAL A 195 4.72 17.52 20.65
C VAL A 195 3.24 17.20 20.86
N ASN A 196 2.65 17.67 21.97
CA ASN A 196 1.24 17.45 22.27
C ASN A 196 0.34 18.11 21.20
N VAL A 197 -0.75 17.41 20.85
CA VAL A 197 -1.60 17.81 19.72
C VAL A 197 -2.24 19.19 19.93
N TRP A 198 -2.67 19.50 21.16
CA TRP A 198 -3.36 20.75 21.48
C TRP A 198 -2.45 21.95 21.29
N GLY A 199 -1.24 21.91 21.85
CA GLY A 199 -0.27 23.00 21.71
C GLY A 199 0.18 23.21 20.27
N LEU A 200 0.28 22.13 19.48
CA LEU A 200 0.60 22.23 18.06
C LEU A 200 -0.57 22.82 17.25
N LEU A 201 -1.79 22.35 17.47
CA LEU A 201 -2.96 22.86 16.76
C LEU A 201 -3.25 24.32 17.13
N GLU A 202 -3.18 24.70 18.41
CA GLU A 202 -3.36 26.09 18.87
C GLU A 202 -2.36 27.03 18.18
N LYS A 203 -1.12 26.58 18.00
CA LYS A 203 -0.06 27.38 17.38
C LYS A 203 -0.15 27.46 15.86
N TYR A 204 -0.62 26.40 15.19
CA TYR A 204 -0.44 26.23 13.74
C TYR A 204 -1.74 26.04 12.93
N SER A 205 -2.89 25.79 13.54
CA SER A 205 -4.16 25.63 12.81
C SER A 205 -4.81 26.95 12.41
N ASN A 206 -4.44 28.06 13.06
CA ASN A 206 -5.09 29.37 12.91
C ASN A 206 -6.63 29.29 13.13
N CYS A 207 -7.05 28.42 14.05
CA CYS A 207 -8.44 28.21 14.42
C CYS A 207 -8.81 29.12 15.61
N ASP A 208 -9.81 29.97 15.45
CA ASP A 208 -10.28 30.87 16.52
C ASP A 208 -11.00 30.11 17.65
N ASP A 209 -11.74 29.04 17.31
CA ASP A 209 -12.47 28.20 18.25
C ASP A 209 -11.91 26.79 18.30
N MET A 210 -10.99 26.56 19.24
CA MET A 210 -10.36 25.25 19.45
C MET A 210 -11.35 24.15 19.87
N SER A 211 -12.59 24.50 20.28
CA SER A 211 -13.58 23.49 20.67
C SER A 211 -14.03 22.61 19.50
N VAL A 212 -13.88 23.07 18.26
CA VAL A 212 -14.17 22.30 17.04
C VAL A 212 -13.32 21.03 16.99
N TRP A 213 -12.07 21.09 17.44
CA TRP A 213 -11.16 19.94 17.45
C TRP A 213 -11.55 18.85 18.45
N ASN A 214 -12.43 19.14 19.43
CA ASN A 214 -12.91 18.13 20.36
C ASN A 214 -13.56 16.97 19.62
N ASP A 215 -14.33 17.23 18.56
CA ASP A 215 -15.01 16.18 17.81
C ASP A 215 -14.00 15.19 17.23
N LEU A 216 -12.90 15.65 16.63
CA LEU A 216 -11.86 14.78 16.09
C LEU A 216 -11.03 14.08 17.18
N LEU A 217 -10.66 14.80 18.23
CA LEU A 217 -9.72 14.31 19.24
C LEU A 217 -10.39 13.40 20.28
N SER A 218 -11.70 13.56 20.52
CA SER A 218 -12.47 12.81 21.52
C SER A 218 -13.34 11.67 20.96
N SER A 219 -13.71 11.69 19.67
CA SER A 219 -14.63 10.71 19.07
C SER A 219 -14.04 9.31 18.79
N ASN A 220 -12.82 9.04 19.21
CA ASN A 220 -12.17 7.76 18.95
C ASN A 220 -12.63 6.69 19.95
N GLY A 221 -13.45 5.74 19.48
CA GLY A 221 -13.69 4.42 20.12
C GLY A 221 -12.44 3.55 20.26
N GLY A 222 -11.24 4.09 20.03
CA GLY A 222 -9.93 3.48 20.24
C GLY A 222 -8.84 4.55 20.28
N HIS A 223 -8.39 4.89 21.49
CA HIS A 223 -7.33 5.83 21.88
C HIS A 223 -7.35 7.25 21.26
N PRO A 224 -7.44 8.33 22.07
CA PRO A 224 -7.33 9.70 21.58
C PRO A 224 -5.94 9.99 20.97
N ILE A 225 -5.92 10.80 19.91
CA ILE A 225 -4.66 11.38 19.41
C ILE A 225 -4.29 12.50 20.39
N TRP A 226 -3.28 12.29 21.24
CA TRP A 226 -2.82 13.32 22.18
C TRP A 226 -1.45 13.93 21.84
N GLU A 227 -0.72 13.35 20.88
CA GLU A 227 0.58 13.81 20.40
C GLU A 227 0.72 13.51 18.90
N LEU A 228 1.51 14.32 18.20
CA LEU A 228 1.84 14.11 16.79
C LEU A 228 3.20 13.41 16.63
N LEU A 229 3.32 12.56 15.61
CA LEU A 229 4.60 11.94 15.24
C LEU A 229 5.57 13.00 14.69
N PRO A 230 6.90 12.83 14.79
CA PRO A 230 7.88 13.82 14.31
C PRO A 230 7.67 14.28 12.86
N SER A 231 7.26 13.36 11.97
CA SER A 231 6.88 13.66 10.59
C SER A 231 5.67 14.59 10.48
N GLN A 232 4.66 14.38 11.34
CA GLN A 232 3.44 15.18 11.42
C GLN A 232 3.70 16.53 12.09
N VAL A 233 4.58 16.58 13.09
CA VAL A 233 5.03 17.85 13.70
C VAL A 233 5.66 18.74 12.63
N LYS A 234 6.64 18.23 11.89
CA LYS A 234 7.26 18.96 10.76
C LYS A 234 6.24 19.47 9.74
N ALA A 235 5.23 18.67 9.44
CA ALA A 235 4.16 19.04 8.53
C ALA A 235 3.34 20.22 9.05
N VAL A 236 2.91 20.17 10.31
CA VAL A 236 2.10 21.21 10.93
C VAL A 236 2.92 22.50 11.09
N GLU A 237 4.19 22.39 11.47
CA GLU A 237 5.11 23.52 11.61
C GLU A 237 5.40 24.27 10.30
N SER A 238 5.29 23.61 9.14
CA SER A 238 5.42 24.28 7.83
C SER A 238 4.22 25.18 7.49
N GLY A 239 3.19 25.16 8.33
CA GLY A 239 1.94 25.89 8.10
C GLY A 239 0.97 25.16 7.18
N ILE A 240 1.09 23.84 7.00
CA ILE A 240 0.19 23.07 6.10
C ILE A 240 -1.30 23.18 6.48
N LEU A 241 -1.60 23.48 7.74
CA LEU A 241 -2.98 23.70 8.22
C LEU A 241 -3.48 25.15 8.00
N THR A 242 -2.60 26.04 7.53
CA THR A 242 -2.94 27.45 7.26
C THR A 242 -3.24 27.67 5.77
N GLY A 243 -3.91 28.78 5.44
CA GLY A 243 -4.31 29.12 4.07
C GLY A 243 -3.29 29.94 3.27
N GLY A 244 -1.98 29.79 3.52
CA GLY A 244 -0.98 30.75 3.03
C GLY A 244 -0.26 30.39 1.73
N LYS A 245 -0.26 29.12 1.31
CA LYS A 245 0.54 28.66 0.17
C LYS A 245 -0.27 27.74 -0.75
N PRO A 246 -0.07 27.84 -2.09
CA PRO A 246 -0.85 27.09 -3.07
C PRO A 246 -0.47 25.61 -3.12
N ALA A 247 0.75 25.23 -2.73
CA ALA A 247 1.17 23.84 -2.69
C ALA A 247 2.07 23.54 -1.49
N TYR A 248 2.04 22.29 -1.04
CA TYR A 248 2.92 21.68 -0.06
C TYR A 248 3.33 20.30 -0.55
N SER A 249 4.64 20.06 -0.70
CA SER A 249 5.16 18.74 -1.10
C SER A 249 5.96 18.12 0.03
N MET A 250 5.71 16.84 0.29
CA MET A 250 6.26 16.17 1.45
C MET A 250 6.82 14.79 1.14
N GLN A 251 8.01 14.54 1.68
CA GLN A 251 8.61 13.22 1.75
C GLN A 251 8.33 12.58 3.11
N MET A 252 7.45 11.58 3.13
CA MET A 252 7.10 10.78 4.32
C MET A 252 7.30 9.29 4.06
N PRO A 253 8.23 8.62 4.78
CA PRO A 253 8.37 7.16 4.73
C PRO A 253 7.07 6.42 5.08
N THR A 254 6.97 5.16 4.64
CA THR A 254 5.87 4.27 5.02
C THR A 254 5.78 4.13 6.55
N SER A 255 4.56 4.05 7.08
CA SER A 255 4.26 4.02 8.51
C SER A 255 4.53 5.32 9.30
N ALA A 256 5.02 6.39 8.68
CA ALA A 256 5.26 7.68 9.35
C ALA A 256 3.98 8.49 9.69
N GLY A 257 2.79 7.87 9.65
CA GLY A 257 1.53 8.53 10.01
C GLY A 257 0.87 9.37 8.90
N LYS A 258 1.13 9.07 7.62
CA LYS A 258 0.50 9.75 6.46
C LYS A 258 -1.02 9.83 6.58
N THR A 259 -1.70 8.70 6.83
CA THR A 259 -3.17 8.64 6.89
C THR A 259 -3.74 9.55 7.98
N SER A 260 -3.17 9.52 9.19
CA SER A 260 -3.62 10.39 10.29
C SER A 260 -3.30 11.86 10.04
N LEU A 261 -2.21 12.18 9.30
CA LEU A 261 -1.95 13.55 8.87
C LEU A 261 -3.02 14.02 7.87
N CYS A 262 -3.37 13.20 6.88
CA CYS A 262 -4.45 13.52 5.94
C CYS A 262 -5.78 13.72 6.67
N GLU A 263 -6.09 12.95 7.71
CA GLU A 263 -7.28 13.15 8.54
C GLU A 263 -7.31 14.52 9.21
N ILE A 264 -6.18 14.95 9.80
CA ILE A 264 -6.06 16.27 10.43
C ILE A 264 -6.21 17.38 9.38
N ILE A 265 -5.60 17.24 8.20
CA ILE A 265 -5.71 18.20 7.10
C ILE A 265 -7.15 18.28 6.62
N ILE A 266 -7.79 17.15 6.31
CA ILE A 266 -9.17 17.08 5.86
C ILE A 266 -10.11 17.72 6.88
N PHE A 267 -9.95 17.38 8.16
CA PHE A 267 -10.78 17.95 9.23
C PHE A 267 -10.62 19.47 9.30
N ASN A 268 -9.39 19.98 9.26
CA ASN A 268 -9.13 21.43 9.28
C ASN A 268 -9.77 22.13 8.09
N GLU A 269 -9.56 21.63 6.88
CA GLU A 269 -10.08 22.24 5.67
C GLU A 269 -11.62 22.23 5.65
N VAL A 270 -12.26 21.13 6.04
CA VAL A 270 -13.73 21.04 6.03
C VAL A 270 -14.38 21.78 7.20
N LYS A 271 -13.95 21.54 8.45
CA LYS A 271 -14.63 22.04 9.65
C LYS A 271 -14.17 23.42 10.11
N VAL A 272 -12.90 23.76 9.88
CA VAL A 272 -12.35 25.07 10.29
C VAL A 272 -12.43 26.07 9.15
N ARG A 273 -12.13 25.64 7.91
CA ARG A 273 -12.06 26.55 6.74
C ARG A 273 -13.30 26.52 5.85
N GLY A 274 -14.13 25.47 5.92
CA GLY A 274 -15.32 25.32 5.08
C GLY A 274 -15.03 24.91 3.62
N ASN A 275 -13.85 24.36 3.38
CA ASN A 275 -13.36 23.95 2.07
C ASN A 275 -13.77 22.51 1.74
N LYS A 276 -13.93 22.23 0.44
CA LYS A 276 -14.16 20.87 -0.08
C LYS A 276 -12.85 20.23 -0.50
N VAL A 277 -12.72 18.93 -0.21
CA VAL A 277 -11.45 18.20 -0.39
C VAL A 277 -11.59 17.07 -1.39
N LEU A 278 -10.71 17.05 -2.38
CA LEU A 278 -10.48 15.90 -3.24
C LEU A 278 -9.23 15.16 -2.76
N PHE A 279 -9.37 13.87 -2.42
CA PHE A 279 -8.27 13.01 -2.05
C PHE A 279 -7.99 11.99 -3.15
N LEU A 280 -6.94 12.24 -3.93
CA LEU A 280 -6.48 11.36 -4.99
C LEU A 280 -5.59 10.25 -4.44
N VAL A 281 -5.98 9.02 -4.74
CA VAL A 281 -5.27 7.80 -4.34
C VAL A 281 -4.96 6.95 -5.57
N PRO A 282 -3.74 6.44 -5.73
CA PRO A 282 -3.32 5.78 -6.97
C PRO A 282 -3.97 4.41 -7.24
N PHE A 283 -4.30 3.66 -6.19
CA PHE A 283 -4.68 2.26 -6.27
C PHE A 283 -6.05 2.02 -5.63
N ARG A 284 -6.84 1.13 -6.24
CA ARG A 284 -8.14 0.70 -5.71
C ARG A 284 -8.01 0.05 -4.32
N ALA A 285 -6.95 -0.73 -4.10
CA ALA A 285 -6.68 -1.37 -2.81
C ALA A 285 -6.43 -0.32 -1.70
N LEU A 286 -5.63 0.71 -1.99
CA LEU A 286 -5.38 1.80 -1.07
C LEU A 286 -6.65 2.64 -0.81
N ALA A 287 -7.44 2.90 -1.85
CA ALA A 287 -8.73 3.57 -1.71
C ALA A 287 -9.69 2.81 -0.78
N ALA A 288 -9.75 1.49 -0.92
CA ALA A 288 -10.55 0.62 -0.06
C ALA A 288 -10.03 0.59 1.39
N GLU A 289 -8.70 0.56 1.60
CA GLU A 289 -8.09 0.64 2.94
C GLU A 289 -8.42 1.97 3.63
N ILE A 290 -8.25 3.09 2.93
CA ILE A 290 -8.56 4.42 3.45
C ILE A 290 -10.06 4.51 3.73
N LYS A 291 -10.92 4.00 2.85
CA LYS A 291 -12.37 3.93 3.09
C LYS A 291 -12.70 3.11 4.34
N ALA A 292 -12.08 1.94 4.55
CA ALA A 292 -12.40 1.11 5.72
C ALA A 292 -12.07 1.79 7.06
N GLY A 293 -11.04 2.65 7.11
CA GLY A 293 -10.61 3.35 8.33
C GLY A 293 -11.06 4.80 8.46
N MET A 294 -10.64 5.65 7.52
CA MET A 294 -10.82 7.10 7.55
C MET A 294 -12.28 7.50 7.40
N TYR A 295 -13.04 6.79 6.55
CA TYR A 295 -14.46 7.09 6.31
C TYR A 295 -15.27 7.10 7.60
N SER A 296 -15.13 6.06 8.43
CA SER A 296 -15.89 5.94 9.68
C SER A 296 -15.52 7.05 10.66
N ARG A 297 -14.23 7.39 10.77
CA ARG A 297 -13.76 8.45 11.68
C ARG A 297 -14.28 9.83 11.28
N LEU A 298 -14.14 10.18 10.00
CA LEU A 298 -14.62 11.47 9.47
C LEU A 298 -16.16 11.56 9.49
N SER A 299 -16.86 10.48 9.18
CA SER A 299 -18.33 10.45 9.23
C SER A 299 -18.87 10.64 10.66
N ASN A 300 -18.18 10.08 11.67
CA ASN A 300 -18.57 10.24 13.08
C ASN A 300 -18.49 11.69 13.57
N VAL A 301 -17.66 12.52 12.95
CA VAL A 301 -17.54 13.97 13.24
C VAL A 301 -18.37 14.82 12.26
N GLY A 302 -19.29 14.18 11.53
CA GLY A 302 -20.24 14.84 10.63
C GLY A 302 -19.60 15.44 9.39
N ILE A 303 -18.56 14.81 8.84
CA ILE A 303 -18.02 15.12 7.49
C ILE A 303 -18.61 14.11 6.51
N GLU A 304 -19.24 14.59 5.44
CA GLU A 304 -19.79 13.72 4.40
C GLU A 304 -18.68 13.25 3.46
N VAL A 305 -18.24 12.00 3.64
CA VAL A 305 -17.21 11.38 2.79
C VAL A 305 -17.89 10.51 1.73
N SER A 306 -17.44 10.63 0.49
CA SER A 306 -17.77 9.69 -0.60
C SER A 306 -16.49 9.09 -1.15
N ALA A 307 -16.50 7.79 -1.45
CA ALA A 307 -15.36 7.10 -2.02
C ALA A 307 -15.78 6.44 -3.33
N SER A 308 -15.15 6.86 -4.43
CA SER A 308 -15.43 6.42 -5.79
C SER A 308 -14.14 5.86 -6.38
N TYR A 309 -14.04 4.54 -6.46
CA TYR A 309 -12.85 3.89 -7.01
C TYR A 309 -13.25 2.63 -7.76
N GLY A 310 -12.67 2.47 -8.94
CA GLY A 310 -12.91 1.32 -9.80
C GLY A 310 -14.10 1.41 -10.73
N GLY A 311 -13.97 0.68 -11.85
CA GLY A 311 -14.75 0.91 -13.06
C GLY A 311 -14.45 2.28 -13.68
N ASN A 312 -14.49 2.38 -15.01
CA ASN A 312 -14.36 3.68 -15.69
C ASN A 312 -15.74 4.33 -15.91
N ILE A 313 -16.82 3.74 -15.37
CA ILE A 313 -18.19 4.19 -15.59
C ILE A 313 -18.78 4.64 -14.24
N PRO A 314 -19.09 5.93 -14.07
CA PRO A 314 -19.91 6.38 -12.95
C PRO A 314 -21.35 5.88 -13.12
N THR A 315 -21.93 5.27 -12.08
CA THR A 315 -23.36 4.97 -12.08
C THR A 315 -24.17 6.23 -11.71
N ARG A 316 -25.44 6.33 -12.15
CA ARG A 316 -26.32 7.46 -11.78
C ARG A 316 -26.40 7.66 -10.26
N SER A 317 -26.41 6.58 -9.47
CA SER A 317 -26.38 6.61 -8.00
C SER A 317 -25.06 7.10 -7.42
N GLU A 318 -23.92 6.76 -8.04
CA GLU A 318 -22.61 7.25 -7.63
C GLU A 318 -22.51 8.76 -7.84
N SER A 319 -22.95 9.26 -9.00
CA SER A 319 -22.90 10.69 -9.32
C SER A 319 -23.63 11.53 -8.26
N THR A 320 -24.85 11.15 -7.88
CA THR A 320 -25.62 11.87 -6.84
C THR A 320 -24.96 11.82 -5.46
N THR A 321 -24.31 10.71 -5.12
CA THR A 321 -23.65 10.56 -3.80
C THR A 321 -22.39 11.45 -3.72
N VAL A 322 -21.62 11.48 -4.81
CA VAL A 322 -20.40 12.28 -4.93
C VAL A 322 -20.73 13.78 -5.04
N GLU A 323 -21.86 14.15 -5.63
CA GLU A 323 -22.34 15.53 -5.72
C GLU A 323 -22.67 16.17 -4.36
N ASN A 324 -22.97 15.40 -3.32
CA ASN A 324 -23.32 15.96 -2.02
C ASN A 324 -22.17 15.94 -1.00
N ALA A 325 -21.09 15.20 -1.28
CA ALA A 325 -19.99 15.01 -0.34
C ALA A 325 -19.12 16.27 -0.11
N ASP A 326 -18.60 16.39 1.12
CA ASP A 326 -17.55 17.34 1.54
C ASP A 326 -16.16 16.85 1.10
N VAL A 327 -15.97 15.53 1.13
CA VAL A 327 -14.70 14.85 0.80
C VAL A 327 -14.94 13.76 -0.22
N VAL A 328 -14.21 13.80 -1.33
CA VAL A 328 -14.25 12.75 -2.37
C VAL A 328 -12.91 12.03 -2.41
N ILE A 329 -12.92 10.72 -2.19
CA ILE A 329 -11.75 9.84 -2.32
C ILE A 329 -11.85 9.12 -3.65
N SER A 330 -10.90 9.35 -4.57
CA SER A 330 -10.96 8.79 -5.92
C SER A 330 -9.59 8.44 -6.49
N THR A 331 -9.56 7.50 -7.45
CA THR A 331 -8.40 7.37 -8.34
C THR A 331 -8.45 8.45 -9.43
N PRO A 332 -7.30 8.85 -10.02
CA PRO A 332 -7.28 9.87 -11.08
C PRO A 332 -8.25 9.56 -12.22
N GLU A 333 -8.28 8.31 -12.68
CA GLU A 333 -9.08 7.87 -13.83
C GLU A 333 -10.58 7.89 -13.51
N LYS A 334 -10.96 7.49 -12.29
CA LYS A 334 -12.36 7.54 -11.84
C LYS A 334 -12.82 8.98 -11.65
N PHE A 335 -11.94 9.87 -11.18
CA PHE A 335 -12.25 11.29 -11.02
C PHE A 335 -12.48 11.96 -12.37
N GLU A 336 -11.62 11.71 -13.35
CA GLU A 336 -11.83 12.20 -14.72
C GLU A 336 -13.14 11.69 -15.33
N ALA A 337 -13.47 10.41 -15.11
CA ALA A 337 -14.75 9.87 -15.56
C ALA A 337 -15.96 10.56 -14.89
N LEU A 338 -15.85 10.97 -13.62
CA LEU A 338 -16.89 11.74 -12.93
C LEU A 338 -17.05 13.14 -13.51
N CYS A 339 -15.95 13.82 -13.87
CA CYS A 339 -16.00 15.12 -14.53
C CYS A 339 -16.70 15.09 -15.90
N GLN A 340 -16.78 13.93 -16.56
CA GLN A 340 -17.53 13.78 -17.82
C GLN A 340 -19.04 13.72 -17.62
N VAL A 341 -19.49 13.23 -16.47
CA VAL A 341 -20.92 13.01 -16.18
C VAL A 341 -21.51 14.16 -15.36
N ILE A 342 -20.69 14.82 -14.55
CA ILE A 342 -21.10 15.89 -13.65
C ILE A 342 -20.49 17.21 -14.15
N PRO A 343 -21.30 18.14 -14.69
CA PRO A 343 -20.84 19.46 -15.12
C PRO A 343 -20.14 20.21 -13.98
N ASP A 344 -19.07 20.94 -14.30
CA ASP A 344 -18.30 21.80 -13.38
C ASP A 344 -17.80 21.09 -12.10
N PHE A 345 -17.71 19.76 -12.14
CA PHE A 345 -17.38 18.96 -10.96
C PHE A 345 -15.97 19.22 -10.44
N ILE A 346 -15.02 19.46 -11.36
CA ILE A 346 -13.64 19.83 -11.02
C ILE A 346 -13.59 21.14 -10.21
N ASP A 347 -14.53 22.05 -10.44
CA ASP A 347 -14.56 23.37 -9.80
C ASP A 347 -15.09 23.36 -8.37
N ARG A 348 -15.67 22.23 -7.92
CA ARG A 348 -16.21 22.10 -6.56
C ARG A 348 -15.16 21.95 -5.48
N PHE A 349 -13.90 21.66 -5.82
CA PHE A 349 -12.88 21.31 -4.84
C PHE A 349 -11.88 22.45 -4.63
N ASP A 350 -11.67 22.82 -3.38
CA ASP A 350 -10.76 23.90 -2.98
C ASP A 350 -9.39 23.34 -2.58
N VAL A 351 -9.36 22.08 -2.12
CA VAL A 351 -8.13 21.42 -1.66
C VAL A 351 -7.96 20.08 -2.35
N LEU A 352 -6.75 19.85 -2.84
CA LEU A 352 -6.35 18.58 -3.43
C LEU A 352 -5.29 17.91 -2.57
N ILE A 353 -5.52 16.66 -2.17
CA ILE A 353 -4.53 15.81 -1.51
C ILE A 353 -4.14 14.69 -2.47
N CYS A 354 -2.85 14.54 -2.70
CA CYS A 354 -2.24 13.61 -3.63
C CYS A 354 -1.40 12.60 -2.84
N ASP A 355 -1.89 11.37 -2.63
CA ASP A 355 -1.08 10.31 -2.01
C ASP A 355 -0.21 9.59 -3.05
N GLU A 356 0.90 9.03 -2.57
CA GLU A 356 1.89 8.30 -3.37
C GLU A 356 2.28 9.02 -4.67
N GLY A 357 2.57 10.32 -4.55
CA GLY A 357 2.87 11.20 -5.68
C GLY A 357 4.01 10.73 -6.59
N HIS A 358 4.89 9.84 -6.11
CA HIS A 358 5.94 9.20 -6.92
C HIS A 358 5.42 8.41 -8.13
N LEU A 359 4.13 8.09 -8.16
CA LEU A 359 3.50 7.37 -9.28
C LEU A 359 3.24 8.24 -10.50
N ILE A 360 3.67 9.50 -10.48
CA ILE A 360 3.67 10.37 -11.66
C ILE A 360 4.55 9.83 -12.82
N ASP A 361 5.54 8.98 -12.53
CA ASP A 361 6.33 8.27 -13.56
C ASP A 361 5.73 6.93 -14.00
N ASP A 362 4.63 6.48 -13.39
CA ASP A 362 4.08 5.16 -13.69
C ASP A 362 3.59 5.08 -15.14
N GLY A 363 3.97 4.02 -15.85
CA GLY A 363 3.69 3.89 -17.27
C GLY A 363 2.22 3.64 -17.64
N ASN A 364 1.37 3.28 -16.67
CA ASN A 364 -0.06 3.07 -16.92
C ASN A 364 -0.89 4.31 -16.59
N ARG A 365 -0.51 5.07 -15.55
CA ARG A 365 -1.38 6.12 -14.96
C ARG A 365 -0.70 7.47 -14.82
N GLY A 366 0.63 7.54 -14.91
CA GLY A 366 1.42 8.74 -14.66
C GLY A 366 1.02 9.90 -15.58
N LEU A 367 0.75 9.62 -16.86
CA LEU A 367 0.29 10.63 -17.83
C LEU A 367 -1.03 11.28 -17.41
N GLN A 368 -2.04 10.46 -17.10
CA GLN A 368 -3.36 10.95 -16.66
C GLN A 368 -3.25 11.73 -15.36
N TYR A 369 -2.40 11.27 -14.43
CA TYR A 369 -2.19 11.96 -13.17
C TYR A 369 -1.53 13.33 -13.36
N GLU A 370 -0.45 13.41 -14.15
CA GLU A 370 0.24 14.66 -14.47
C GLU A 370 -0.71 15.67 -15.15
N LEU A 371 -1.49 15.21 -16.13
CA LEU A 371 -2.41 16.07 -16.87
C LEU A 371 -3.61 16.50 -16.01
N LEU A 372 -4.11 15.65 -15.12
CA LEU A 372 -5.15 16.02 -14.15
C LEU A 372 -4.67 17.14 -13.22
N LEU A 373 -3.45 17.03 -12.68
CA LEU A 373 -2.85 18.10 -11.86
C LEU A 373 -2.65 19.39 -12.66
N THR A 374 -2.27 19.27 -13.93
CA THR A 374 -2.17 20.41 -14.84
C THR A 374 -3.53 21.08 -15.08
N LYS A 375 -4.61 20.31 -15.23
CA LYS A 375 -5.99 20.84 -15.32
C LYS A 375 -6.36 21.63 -14.06
N PHE A 376 -6.06 21.10 -12.87
CA PHE A 376 -6.31 21.81 -11.61
C PHE A 376 -5.57 23.15 -11.51
N LYS A 377 -4.32 23.21 -11.98
CA LYS A 377 -3.54 24.46 -12.01
C LYS A 377 -4.12 25.52 -12.94
N ARG A 378 -4.74 25.09 -14.05
CA ARG A 378 -5.27 25.98 -15.11
C ARG A 378 -6.71 26.45 -14.88
N ARG A 379 -7.36 26.04 -13.79
CA ARG A 379 -8.73 26.48 -13.47
C ARG A 379 -8.81 28.00 -13.36
N GLU A 380 -9.91 28.58 -13.82
CA GLU A 380 -10.19 30.01 -13.64
C GLU A 380 -10.25 30.40 -12.15
N SER A 381 -10.78 29.49 -11.32
CA SER A 381 -10.68 29.54 -9.87
C SER A 381 -9.57 28.58 -9.42
N PRO A 382 -8.38 29.07 -9.06
CA PRO A 382 -7.29 28.22 -8.61
C PRO A 382 -7.70 27.39 -7.39
N VAL A 383 -7.14 26.19 -7.29
CA VAL A 383 -7.20 25.40 -6.05
C VAL A 383 -6.49 26.20 -4.95
N ASP A 384 -7.12 26.33 -3.78
CA ASP A 384 -6.54 27.03 -2.64
C ASP A 384 -5.26 26.35 -2.13
N LYS A 385 -5.21 25.01 -2.22
CA LYS A 385 -4.11 24.20 -1.71
C LYS A 385 -3.97 22.83 -2.37
N ILE A 386 -2.75 22.50 -2.79
CA ILE A 386 -2.36 21.15 -3.22
C ILE A 386 -1.40 20.56 -2.19
N VAL A 387 -1.72 19.39 -1.64
CA VAL A 387 -0.86 18.63 -0.71
C VAL A 387 -0.36 17.38 -1.43
N PHE A 388 0.92 17.37 -1.78
CA PHE A 388 1.57 16.28 -2.50
C PHE A 388 2.42 15.44 -1.54
N ILE A 389 2.00 14.21 -1.28
CA ILE A 389 2.67 13.31 -0.33
C ILE A 389 3.32 12.17 -1.10
N SER A 390 4.60 11.94 -0.85
CA SER A 390 5.34 10.84 -1.46
C SER A 390 6.26 10.18 -0.46
N ALA A 391 6.58 8.89 -0.67
CA ALA A 391 7.53 8.18 0.17
C ALA A 391 8.96 8.69 -0.05
N ILE A 392 9.43 8.63 -1.30
CA ILE A 392 10.83 8.86 -1.64
C ILE A 392 10.93 9.45 -3.04
N LEU A 393 11.32 10.73 -3.13
CA LEU A 393 11.52 11.47 -4.38
C LEU A 393 12.69 12.44 -4.23
N PRO A 394 13.83 12.21 -4.88
CA PRO A 394 15.01 13.08 -4.78
C PRO A 394 14.75 14.51 -5.24
N ASN A 395 13.92 14.67 -6.27
CA ASN A 395 13.56 15.94 -6.90
C ASN A 395 12.16 16.42 -6.47
N VAL A 396 11.76 16.13 -5.22
CA VAL A 396 10.48 16.62 -4.66
C VAL A 396 10.39 18.15 -4.69
N SER A 397 11.51 18.86 -4.62
CA SER A 397 11.56 20.32 -4.81
C SER A 397 11.08 20.73 -6.20
N ASP A 398 11.49 20.01 -7.24
CA ASP A 398 11.10 20.35 -8.61
C ASP A 398 9.61 20.19 -8.86
N ILE A 399 9.03 19.16 -8.25
CA ILE A 399 7.59 18.89 -8.26
C ILE A 399 6.85 19.95 -7.44
N ASN A 400 7.39 20.33 -6.28
CA ASN A 400 6.82 21.38 -5.46
C ASN A 400 6.73 22.72 -6.20
N ASP A 401 7.82 23.12 -6.85
CA ASP A 401 7.88 24.33 -7.66
C ASP A 401 6.90 24.27 -8.84
N TRP A 402 6.79 23.10 -9.49
CA TRP A 402 5.81 22.88 -10.57
C TRP A 402 4.37 23.07 -10.09
N LEU A 403 4.03 22.60 -8.88
CA LEU A 403 2.71 22.78 -8.27
C LEU A 403 2.46 24.20 -7.74
N GLY A 404 3.44 25.09 -7.82
CA GLY A 404 3.35 26.49 -7.36
C GLY A 404 3.87 26.74 -5.94
N GLY A 405 4.49 25.74 -5.32
CA GLY A 405 5.08 25.84 -3.99
C GLY A 405 6.41 26.61 -3.97
N ASP A 406 6.91 26.83 -2.76
CA ASP A 406 8.21 27.46 -2.46
C ASP A 406 9.04 26.61 -1.47
N GLU A 407 10.28 27.03 -1.16
CA GLU A 407 11.15 26.32 -0.21
C GLU A 407 10.50 26.08 1.17
N GLY A 408 9.67 27.01 1.65
CA GLY A 408 9.00 26.87 2.95
C GLY A 408 7.75 25.99 2.90
N SER A 409 7.39 25.43 1.75
CA SER A 409 6.31 24.46 1.58
C SER A 409 6.82 23.03 1.34
N LEU A 410 8.14 22.88 1.20
CA LEU A 410 8.81 21.61 1.10
C LEU A 410 9.04 20.99 2.48
N ILE A 411 8.58 19.76 2.69
CA ILE A 411 8.62 19.10 4.00
C ILE A 411 9.35 17.76 3.88
N ASN A 412 10.57 17.69 4.41
CA ASN A 412 11.39 16.48 4.38
C ASN A 412 11.49 15.83 5.77
N SER A 413 11.05 14.57 5.85
CA SER A 413 11.06 13.80 7.10
C SER A 413 11.65 12.40 6.91
N ASP A 414 12.85 12.18 7.45
CA ASP A 414 13.47 10.84 7.52
C ASP A 414 12.93 9.97 8.67
N TYR A 415 11.91 10.45 9.38
CA TYR A 415 11.32 9.76 10.51
C TYR A 415 10.79 8.37 10.12
N LYS A 416 11.30 7.34 10.79
CA LYS A 416 10.79 5.97 10.74
C LYS A 416 10.41 5.51 12.15
N PRO A 417 9.18 5.01 12.35
CA PRO A 417 8.68 4.58 13.66
C PRO A 417 9.19 3.21 14.12
N VAL A 418 9.84 2.45 13.23
CA VAL A 418 10.46 1.16 13.52
C VAL A 418 11.82 1.13 12.87
N VAL A 419 12.82 0.63 13.59
CA VAL A 419 14.17 0.46 13.05
C VAL A 419 14.24 -0.81 12.22
N THR A 420 14.77 -0.68 11.01
CA THR A 420 15.00 -1.79 10.08
C THR A 420 16.48 -2.13 10.07
N ASP A 421 16.82 -3.41 10.27
CA ASP A 421 18.16 -3.90 9.97
C ASP A 421 18.24 -4.50 8.59
N TYR A 422 19.33 -4.17 7.90
CA TYR A 422 19.66 -4.71 6.60
C TYR A 422 20.78 -5.73 6.74
N SER A 423 20.55 -6.95 6.29
CA SER A 423 21.51 -8.03 6.37
C SER A 423 21.78 -8.65 5.01
N PHE A 424 23.02 -9.06 4.79
CA PHE A 424 23.46 -9.66 3.54
C PHE A 424 23.89 -11.10 3.78
N LEU A 425 23.31 -12.03 3.01
CA LEU A 425 23.73 -13.41 3.04
C LEU A 425 25.07 -13.55 2.34
N ARG A 426 26.06 -14.09 3.05
CA ARG A 426 27.42 -14.27 2.53
C ARG A 426 27.88 -15.69 2.75
N SER A 427 28.69 -16.21 1.83
CA SER A 427 29.17 -17.60 1.88
C SER A 427 30.65 -17.69 2.25
N VAL A 428 30.99 -18.55 3.22
CA VAL A 428 32.36 -18.94 3.56
C VAL A 428 32.38 -20.45 3.76
N ASN A 429 33.22 -21.16 3.01
CA ASN A 429 33.39 -22.63 3.11
C ASN A 429 32.07 -23.43 3.05
N TYR A 430 31.13 -23.00 2.20
CA TYR A 430 29.79 -23.60 2.06
C TYR A 430 28.87 -23.51 3.29
N ASN A 431 29.21 -22.66 4.26
CA ASN A 431 28.28 -22.16 5.27
C ASN A 431 27.95 -20.70 4.95
N TRP A 432 26.77 -20.26 5.37
CA TRP A 432 26.33 -18.90 5.15
C TRP A 432 26.14 -18.15 6.46
N PHE A 433 26.55 -16.88 6.45
CA PHE A 433 26.44 -15.95 7.56
C PHE A 433 25.65 -14.71 7.12
N LEU A 434 25.12 -13.97 8.09
CA LEU A 434 24.47 -12.69 7.84
C LEU A 434 25.39 -11.55 8.30
N ASP A 435 25.68 -10.65 7.38
CA ASP A 435 26.41 -9.40 7.61
C ASP A 435 25.39 -8.27 7.86
N PHE A 436 25.21 -7.87 9.12
CA PHE A 436 24.20 -6.88 9.54
C PHE A 436 24.75 -5.45 9.48
N ASN A 437 23.95 -4.59 8.85
CA ASN A 437 24.18 -3.16 8.68
C ASN A 437 25.62 -2.78 8.31
N PRO A 438 26.24 -3.39 7.28
CA PRO A 438 27.65 -3.16 6.96
C PRO A 438 27.98 -1.73 6.49
N HIS A 439 26.97 -0.88 6.32
CA HIS A 439 27.10 0.55 6.00
C HIS A 439 27.26 1.43 7.26
N LEU A 440 27.10 0.86 8.46
CA LEU A 440 27.21 1.56 9.74
C LEU A 440 28.45 1.10 10.51
N ASP A 441 28.92 1.96 11.42
CA ASP A 441 29.95 1.59 12.38
C ASP A 441 29.40 0.72 13.53
N GLN A 442 30.30 0.04 14.23
CA GLN A 442 29.94 -0.61 15.50
C GLN A 442 29.47 0.44 16.52
N PRO A 443 28.42 0.17 17.31
CA PRO A 443 27.83 -1.16 17.57
C PRO A 443 26.69 -1.55 16.62
N TYR A 444 26.35 -0.71 15.65
CA TYR A 444 25.18 -0.89 14.80
C TYR A 444 25.39 -1.96 13.72
N SER A 445 26.65 -2.24 13.35
CA SER A 445 27.05 -3.37 12.50
C SER A 445 27.58 -4.55 13.30
N TYR A 446 27.17 -5.77 12.92
CA TYR A 446 27.61 -7.03 13.52
C TYR A 446 27.46 -8.20 12.54
N PHE A 447 28.05 -9.36 12.87
CA PHE A 447 27.94 -10.58 12.06
C PHE A 447 27.23 -11.67 12.82
N LEU A 448 26.34 -12.40 12.15
CA LEU A 448 25.76 -13.65 12.65
C LEU A 448 26.37 -14.83 11.89
N SER A 449 27.18 -15.62 12.60
CA SER A 449 27.79 -16.84 12.08
C SER A 449 26.78 -18.00 11.98
N ASP A 450 27.07 -18.96 11.09
CA ASP A 450 26.30 -20.20 10.92
C ASP A 450 24.79 -19.99 10.70
N PHE A 451 24.41 -18.89 10.04
CA PHE A 451 23.01 -18.62 9.73
C PHE A 451 22.39 -19.71 8.88
N ILE A 452 23.05 -20.24 7.85
CA ILE A 452 22.64 -21.48 7.17
C ILE A 452 23.84 -22.42 7.12
N GLN A 453 23.69 -23.61 7.67
CA GLN A 453 24.69 -24.66 7.59
C GLN A 453 24.36 -25.62 6.45
N LYS A 454 25.41 -26.11 5.76
CA LYS A 454 25.23 -27.09 4.67
C LYS A 454 24.45 -28.33 5.08
N ASP A 455 24.59 -28.76 6.33
CA ASP A 455 23.89 -29.94 6.86
C ASP A 455 22.38 -29.71 7.04
N GLU A 456 21.94 -28.47 7.25
CA GLU A 456 20.51 -28.12 7.35
C GLU A 456 19.79 -28.23 5.99
N LEU A 457 20.55 -28.18 4.90
CA LEU A 457 20.06 -28.34 3.52
C LEU A 457 20.00 -29.81 3.07
N LYS A 458 20.13 -30.74 4.02
CA LYS A 458 19.96 -32.18 3.79
C LYS A 458 18.55 -32.64 4.15
N PHE A 459 18.18 -33.79 3.62
CA PHE A 459 16.97 -34.53 3.96
C PHE A 459 17.26 -36.04 3.99
N ILE A 460 16.40 -36.81 4.65
CA ILE A 460 16.50 -38.29 4.67
C ILE A 460 15.64 -38.83 3.53
N ASN A 461 16.26 -39.54 2.59
CA ASN A 461 15.53 -40.18 1.51
C ASN A 461 14.75 -41.39 2.04
N GLN A 462 13.42 -41.36 1.93
CA GLN A 462 12.55 -42.43 2.46
C GLN A 462 12.78 -43.80 1.77
N GLY A 463 13.22 -43.82 0.50
CA GLY A 463 13.46 -45.06 -0.24
C GLY A 463 14.80 -45.72 0.08
N THR A 464 15.82 -44.96 0.48
CA THR A 464 17.19 -45.48 0.70
C THR A 464 17.69 -45.35 2.14
N GLY A 465 17.04 -44.53 2.97
CA GLY A 465 17.48 -44.18 4.32
C GLY A 465 18.71 -43.23 4.38
N ASN A 466 19.30 -42.89 3.23
CA ASN A 466 20.49 -42.05 3.17
C ASN A 466 20.15 -40.56 3.33
N SER A 467 21.07 -39.82 3.95
CA SER A 467 21.00 -38.36 4.01
C SER A 467 21.56 -37.76 2.71
N ASN A 468 20.71 -37.03 1.98
CA ASN A 468 21.04 -36.41 0.70
C ASN A 468 20.91 -34.90 0.80
N LEU A 469 21.75 -34.16 0.06
CA LEU A 469 21.56 -32.72 -0.13
C LEU A 469 20.36 -32.45 -1.03
N LEU A 470 19.68 -31.34 -0.78
CA LEU A 470 18.64 -30.83 -1.68
C LEU A 470 19.19 -30.62 -3.11
N PRO A 471 18.40 -30.94 -4.15
CA PRO A 471 18.72 -30.53 -5.51
C PRO A 471 18.87 -29.01 -5.59
N GLY A 472 19.99 -28.54 -6.16
CA GLY A 472 20.32 -27.12 -6.20
C GLY A 472 20.49 -26.49 -4.81
N TRP A 473 21.04 -27.21 -3.84
CA TRP A 473 21.20 -26.75 -2.44
C TRP A 473 21.86 -25.37 -2.30
N ASN A 474 22.79 -25.01 -3.18
CA ASN A 474 23.48 -23.72 -3.19
C ASN A 474 22.92 -22.73 -4.23
N SER A 475 21.76 -23.01 -4.84
CA SER A 475 21.10 -22.08 -5.75
C SER A 475 20.46 -20.92 -4.99
N LEU A 476 20.32 -19.78 -5.66
CA LEU A 476 19.72 -18.58 -5.08
C LEU A 476 18.29 -18.81 -4.58
N LEU A 477 17.48 -19.56 -5.34
CA LEU A 477 16.14 -19.98 -4.93
C LEU A 477 16.17 -20.74 -3.59
N THR A 478 17.06 -21.74 -3.46
CA THR A 478 17.17 -22.52 -2.22
C THR A 478 17.60 -21.64 -1.04
N LEU A 479 18.57 -20.74 -1.23
CA LEU A 479 19.08 -19.88 -0.17
C LEU A 479 18.04 -18.84 0.28
N ALA A 480 17.26 -18.29 -0.65
CA ALA A 480 16.17 -17.38 -0.32
C ALA A 480 15.04 -18.10 0.44
N CYS A 481 14.61 -19.29 -0.02
CA CYS A 481 13.63 -20.12 0.70
C CYS A 481 14.14 -20.54 2.09
N ALA A 482 15.41 -20.96 2.20
CA ALA A 482 16.04 -21.32 3.46
C ALA A 482 16.07 -20.15 4.46
N SER A 483 16.43 -18.95 3.98
CA SER A 483 16.41 -17.72 4.78
C SER A 483 14.99 -17.39 5.25
N ALA A 484 13.98 -17.56 4.39
CA ALA A 484 12.58 -17.35 4.75
C ALA A 484 12.08 -18.34 5.81
N PHE A 485 12.41 -19.63 5.70
CA PHE A 485 12.07 -20.62 6.73
C PHE A 485 12.72 -20.29 8.08
N LYS A 486 14.00 -19.89 8.10
CA LYS A 486 14.66 -19.47 9.35
C LYS A 486 14.06 -18.20 9.95
N ALA A 487 13.70 -17.22 9.11
CA ALA A 487 13.08 -15.98 9.59
C ALA A 487 11.64 -16.21 10.11
N SER A 488 10.92 -17.20 9.57
CA SER A 488 9.52 -17.45 9.91
C SER A 488 9.26 -17.89 11.34
N THR A 489 10.31 -18.30 12.08
CA THR A 489 10.22 -18.64 13.51
C THR A 489 9.92 -17.42 14.39
N SER A 490 10.16 -16.22 13.88
CA SER A 490 10.14 -14.98 14.66
C SER A 490 9.00 -14.05 14.27
N GLY A 491 8.25 -14.38 13.22
CA GLY A 491 7.12 -13.61 12.72
C GLY A 491 6.88 -13.81 11.23
N SER A 492 5.94 -13.06 10.67
CA SER A 492 5.58 -13.11 9.25
C SER A 492 6.73 -12.68 8.35
N VAL A 493 6.93 -13.43 7.25
CA VAL A 493 8.00 -13.23 6.28
C VAL A 493 7.44 -12.94 4.89
N ILE A 494 7.94 -11.90 4.25
CA ILE A 494 7.81 -11.73 2.80
C ILE A 494 9.03 -12.32 2.12
N LEU A 495 8.79 -13.17 1.11
CA LEU A 495 9.79 -13.65 0.20
C LEU A 495 9.61 -12.95 -1.16
N PHE A 496 10.34 -11.86 -1.34
CA PHE A 496 10.19 -10.95 -2.47
C PHE A 496 11.05 -11.38 -3.67
N THR A 497 10.49 -11.25 -4.88
CA THR A 497 11.21 -11.40 -6.15
C THR A 497 10.62 -10.48 -7.22
N THR A 498 11.38 -10.20 -8.27
CA THR A 498 11.00 -9.27 -9.35
C THR A 498 10.21 -9.92 -10.49
N GLU A 499 10.15 -11.25 -10.54
CA GLU A 499 9.59 -12.03 -11.65
C GLU A 499 8.53 -13.03 -11.15
N LYS A 500 7.54 -13.35 -11.99
CA LYS A 500 6.46 -14.30 -11.64
C LYS A 500 6.78 -15.76 -12.00
N GLY A 501 7.62 -15.97 -13.03
CA GLY A 501 7.88 -17.28 -13.65
C GLY A 501 8.79 -18.24 -12.86
N GLN A 502 9.43 -19.18 -13.56
CA GLN A 502 10.25 -20.26 -12.97
C GLN A 502 11.50 -19.77 -12.22
N SER A 503 12.00 -18.58 -12.56
CA SER A 503 13.08 -17.88 -11.85
C SER A 503 12.59 -16.97 -10.72
N GLY A 504 11.27 -16.89 -10.52
CA GLY A 504 10.63 -15.94 -9.61
C GLY A 504 9.60 -16.62 -8.72
N VAL A 505 8.38 -16.07 -8.63
CA VAL A 505 7.34 -16.54 -7.68
C VAL A 505 7.08 -18.03 -7.82
N ARG A 506 6.83 -18.54 -9.04
CA ARG A 506 6.59 -19.97 -9.28
C ARG A 506 7.80 -20.84 -8.91
N GLY A 507 9.01 -20.36 -9.17
CA GLY A 507 10.26 -21.03 -8.79
C GLY A 507 10.42 -21.17 -7.28
N LEU A 508 10.24 -20.06 -6.55
CA LEU A 508 10.32 -20.01 -5.09
C LEU A 508 9.22 -20.85 -4.44
N ALA A 509 7.99 -20.77 -4.95
CA ALA A 509 6.85 -21.58 -4.54
C ALA A 509 7.15 -23.08 -4.65
N ASN A 510 7.56 -23.53 -5.84
CA ASN A 510 7.93 -24.93 -6.07
C ASN A 510 9.09 -25.37 -5.18
N LYS A 511 10.07 -24.49 -4.94
CA LYS A 511 11.22 -24.80 -4.08
C LYS A 511 10.82 -24.92 -2.61
N CYS A 512 9.95 -24.05 -2.10
CA CYS A 512 9.38 -24.17 -0.76
C CYS A 512 8.64 -25.50 -0.58
N LEU A 513 7.79 -25.90 -1.54
CA LEU A 513 7.11 -27.20 -1.49
C LEU A 513 8.08 -28.37 -1.55
N ASP A 514 9.06 -28.35 -2.46
CA ASP A 514 10.10 -29.39 -2.58
C ASP A 514 10.87 -29.58 -1.26
N MET A 515 11.20 -28.48 -0.57
CA MET A 515 11.88 -28.54 0.74
C MET A 515 10.99 -29.14 1.83
N LEU A 516 9.71 -28.76 1.86
CA LEU A 516 8.74 -29.28 2.84
C LEU A 516 8.41 -30.75 2.60
N GLU A 517 8.20 -31.16 1.35
CA GLU A 517 7.83 -32.54 1.00
C GLU A 517 8.96 -33.53 1.23
N ARG A 518 10.20 -33.08 1.04
CA ARG A 518 11.39 -33.87 1.39
C ARG A 518 11.66 -33.91 2.89
N ASN A 519 10.97 -33.11 3.69
CA ASN A 519 11.29 -32.88 5.11
C ASN A 519 12.75 -32.45 5.31
N ALA A 520 13.20 -31.46 4.54
CA ALA A 520 14.54 -30.89 4.72
C ALA A 520 14.73 -30.40 6.15
N PHE A 521 15.93 -30.60 6.72
CA PHE A 521 16.18 -30.34 8.14
C PHE A 521 15.86 -28.88 8.54
N ILE A 522 16.17 -27.93 7.66
CA ILE A 522 15.84 -26.51 7.85
C ILE A 522 14.34 -26.20 7.99
N THR A 523 13.45 -27.07 7.49
CA THR A 523 11.99 -26.88 7.52
C THR A 523 11.30 -27.51 8.73
N GLN A 524 12.01 -28.31 9.54
CA GLN A 524 11.40 -29.11 10.60
C GLN A 524 10.69 -28.28 11.69
N GLN A 525 11.20 -27.09 11.98
CA GLN A 525 10.55 -26.20 12.95
C GLN A 525 9.24 -25.62 12.43
N TYR A 526 9.15 -25.40 11.12
CA TYR A 526 7.98 -24.80 10.45
C TYR A 526 6.79 -25.76 10.33
N GLN A 527 7.03 -27.07 10.23
CA GLN A 527 5.98 -28.06 9.94
C GLN A 527 5.01 -28.36 11.11
N LYS A 528 5.19 -27.76 12.30
CA LYS A 528 4.40 -28.11 13.51
C LYS A 528 3.06 -27.38 13.63
N GLU A 529 2.68 -26.56 12.66
CA GLU A 529 1.52 -25.66 12.78
C GLU A 529 0.25 -26.19 12.09
N ASN A 530 -0.92 -25.94 12.69
CA ASN A 530 -2.23 -26.28 12.12
C ASN A 530 -2.52 -25.47 10.85
N HIS A 531 -3.16 -26.08 9.84
CA HIS A 531 -3.47 -25.42 8.58
C HIS A 531 -4.75 -24.57 8.67
N PRO A 532 -4.84 -23.43 7.95
CA PRO A 532 -6.02 -22.56 7.99
C PRO A 532 -7.16 -23.18 7.17
N VAL A 533 -7.98 -24.03 7.79
CA VAL A 533 -9.00 -24.87 7.13
C VAL A 533 -9.93 -24.06 6.23
N ASP A 534 -10.49 -22.95 6.70
CA ASP A 534 -11.46 -22.16 5.92
C ASP A 534 -10.83 -21.52 4.68
N LEU A 535 -9.59 -21.04 4.80
CA LEU A 535 -8.85 -20.45 3.68
C LEU A 535 -8.45 -21.51 2.65
N VAL A 536 -8.00 -22.68 3.12
CA VAL A 536 -7.69 -23.84 2.25
C VAL A 536 -8.95 -24.27 1.50
N ASN A 537 -10.08 -24.41 2.19
CA ASN A 537 -11.36 -24.77 1.59
C ASN A 537 -11.76 -23.77 0.51
N TYR A 538 -11.77 -22.47 0.83
CA TYR A 538 -12.10 -21.41 -0.12
C TYR A 538 -11.24 -21.44 -1.39
N ILE A 539 -9.91 -21.51 -1.25
CA ILE A 539 -9.00 -21.54 -2.40
C ILE A 539 -9.14 -22.86 -3.18
N SER A 540 -9.35 -23.98 -2.50
CA SER A 540 -9.57 -25.28 -3.14
C SER A 540 -10.87 -25.33 -3.93
N THR A 541 -11.94 -24.67 -3.47
CA THR A 541 -13.19 -24.54 -4.22
C THR A 541 -12.99 -23.74 -5.51
N LEU A 542 -12.16 -22.68 -5.48
CA LEU A 542 -11.93 -21.83 -6.64
C LEU A 542 -10.94 -22.43 -7.65
N LEU A 543 -9.80 -22.94 -7.19
CA LEU A 543 -8.66 -23.35 -8.04
C LEU A 543 -8.42 -24.87 -8.08
N GLY A 544 -9.08 -25.65 -7.22
CA GLY A 544 -8.87 -27.09 -7.07
C GLY A 544 -7.80 -27.47 -6.04
N GLU A 545 -7.87 -28.70 -5.55
CA GLU A 545 -6.98 -29.23 -4.51
C GLU A 545 -5.50 -29.36 -4.95
N ARG A 546 -5.27 -29.63 -6.23
CA ARG A 546 -3.93 -29.89 -6.78
C ARG A 546 -3.18 -28.63 -7.17
N HIS A 547 -3.87 -27.49 -7.21
CA HIS A 547 -3.30 -26.22 -7.61
C HIS A 547 -2.16 -25.79 -6.67
N LEU A 548 -1.14 -25.13 -7.23
CA LEU A 548 0.08 -24.75 -6.51
C LEU A 548 -0.23 -23.90 -5.27
N LEU A 549 -1.09 -22.88 -5.41
CA LEU A 549 -1.50 -22.03 -4.30
C LEU A 549 -2.23 -22.80 -3.20
N THR A 550 -3.12 -23.74 -3.57
CA THR A 550 -3.86 -24.55 -2.59
C THR A 550 -2.90 -25.38 -1.74
N ARG A 551 -1.92 -26.03 -2.38
CA ARG A 551 -0.89 -26.82 -1.69
C ARG A 551 0.04 -25.97 -0.82
N LEU A 552 0.32 -24.74 -1.22
CA LEU A 552 1.13 -23.81 -0.43
C LEU A 552 0.37 -23.30 0.80
N VAL A 553 -0.91 -22.94 0.66
CA VAL A 553 -1.71 -22.41 1.77
C VAL A 553 -2.00 -23.50 2.80
N GLN A 554 -2.15 -24.75 2.35
CA GLN A 554 -2.10 -25.94 3.21
C GLN A 554 -0.80 -26.05 4.02
N ARG A 555 0.25 -25.30 3.69
CA ARG A 555 1.51 -25.26 4.43
C ARG A 555 1.75 -23.89 5.04
N LYS A 556 0.74 -23.01 5.14
CA LYS A 556 0.86 -21.62 5.61
C LYS A 556 1.80 -20.73 4.77
N ILE A 557 1.90 -21.05 3.47
CA ILE A 557 2.63 -20.25 2.49
C ILE A 557 1.61 -19.67 1.48
N GLY A 558 1.69 -18.38 1.20
CA GLY A 558 0.87 -17.71 0.18
C GLY A 558 1.70 -17.25 -1.03
N CYS A 559 1.02 -16.89 -2.12
CA CYS A 559 1.61 -16.19 -3.26
C CYS A 559 0.81 -14.92 -3.58
N HIS A 560 1.49 -13.81 -3.93
CA HIS A 560 0.84 -12.58 -4.36
C HIS A 560 1.57 -11.95 -5.54
N HIS A 561 0.88 -11.85 -6.67
CA HIS A 561 1.38 -11.22 -7.90
C HIS A 561 0.19 -10.77 -8.75
N GLY A 562 0.44 -9.87 -9.71
CA GLY A 562 -0.62 -9.27 -10.54
C GLY A 562 -1.43 -10.24 -11.43
N ASP A 563 -0.99 -11.48 -11.62
CA ASP A 563 -1.79 -12.47 -12.40
C ASP A 563 -2.82 -13.19 -11.53
N LEU A 564 -2.72 -13.04 -10.20
CA LEU A 564 -3.67 -13.62 -9.26
C LEU A 564 -4.94 -12.74 -9.23
N PRO A 565 -6.16 -13.34 -9.30
CA PRO A 565 -7.43 -12.64 -9.16
C PRO A 565 -7.46 -11.72 -7.93
N GLN A 566 -8.16 -10.59 -8.04
CA GLN A 566 -8.21 -9.58 -6.98
C GLN A 566 -8.76 -10.15 -5.67
N GLU A 567 -9.76 -11.03 -5.75
CA GLU A 567 -10.33 -11.73 -4.60
C GLU A 567 -9.28 -12.59 -3.88
N LEU A 568 -8.44 -13.31 -4.62
CA LEU A 568 -7.41 -14.17 -4.06
C LEU A 568 -6.23 -13.36 -3.52
N ARG A 569 -5.86 -12.25 -4.17
CA ARG A 569 -4.84 -11.32 -3.65
C ARG A 569 -5.25 -10.76 -2.30
N ARG A 570 -6.50 -10.31 -2.16
CA ARG A 570 -7.06 -9.85 -0.88
C ARG A 570 -6.98 -10.94 0.18
N GLU A 571 -7.28 -12.19 -0.16
CA GLU A 571 -7.17 -13.28 0.83
C GLU A 571 -5.75 -13.54 1.29
N MET A 572 -4.77 -13.38 0.42
CA MET A 572 -3.38 -13.50 0.82
C MET A 572 -2.95 -12.34 1.73
N GLU A 573 -3.44 -11.12 1.46
CA GLU A 573 -3.22 -9.92 2.28
C GLU A 573 -3.87 -10.05 3.67
N GLN A 574 -5.12 -10.51 3.73
CA GLN A 574 -5.82 -10.76 4.99
C GLN A 574 -5.17 -11.91 5.76
N ALA A 575 -4.83 -13.01 5.08
CA ALA A 575 -4.23 -14.18 5.71
C ALA A 575 -2.86 -13.88 6.33
N ILE A 576 -2.02 -13.05 5.70
CA ILE A 576 -0.73 -12.64 6.31
C ILE A 576 -0.95 -11.66 7.47
N ASN A 577 -1.95 -10.77 7.38
CA ASN A 577 -2.28 -9.81 8.43
C ASN A 577 -2.86 -10.48 9.69
N GLU A 578 -3.65 -11.53 9.51
CA GLU A 578 -4.23 -12.37 10.57
C GLU A 578 -3.30 -13.52 11.00
N GLN A 579 -2.09 -13.61 10.44
CA GLN A 579 -1.11 -14.68 10.72
C GLN A 579 -1.66 -16.11 10.45
N LYS A 580 -2.63 -16.23 9.52
CA LYS A 580 -3.09 -17.52 8.97
C LYS A 580 -2.04 -18.16 8.07
N ILE A 581 -1.24 -17.32 7.39
CA ILE A 581 -0.02 -17.72 6.69
C ILE A 581 1.19 -17.02 7.32
N ASN A 582 2.37 -17.64 7.24
CA ASN A 582 3.60 -17.12 7.85
C ASN A 582 4.59 -16.65 6.79
N ILE A 583 4.53 -17.18 5.56
CA ILE A 583 5.41 -16.80 4.44
C ILE A 583 4.53 -16.38 3.26
N LEU A 584 4.76 -15.18 2.74
CA LEU A 584 4.10 -14.69 1.52
C LEU A 584 5.13 -14.44 0.43
N ILE A 585 5.04 -15.19 -0.67
CA ILE A 585 5.92 -15.05 -1.84
C ILE A 585 5.32 -14.02 -2.78
N CYS A 586 6.03 -12.93 -3.10
CA CYS A 586 5.42 -11.85 -3.85
C CYS A 586 6.32 -11.08 -4.84
N THR A 587 5.66 -10.33 -5.72
CA THR A 587 6.28 -9.30 -6.58
C THR A 587 6.07 -7.88 -6.04
N SER A 588 6.48 -6.84 -6.79
CA SER A 588 6.31 -5.42 -6.41
C SER A 588 4.85 -5.01 -6.21
N THR A 589 3.91 -5.73 -6.80
CA THR A 589 2.46 -5.51 -6.66
C THR A 589 1.94 -5.56 -5.22
N LEU A 590 2.65 -6.23 -4.30
CA LEU A 590 2.30 -6.23 -2.87
C LEU A 590 2.84 -4.98 -2.16
N ALA A 591 3.92 -4.39 -2.69
CA ALA A 591 4.53 -3.17 -2.18
C ALA A 591 3.76 -1.90 -2.60
N GLU A 592 2.65 -2.04 -3.30
CA GLU A 592 1.80 -0.96 -3.81
C GLU A 592 0.45 -0.98 -3.07
N GLY A 593 0.33 -0.20 -1.99
CA GLY A 593 -1.00 0.18 -1.46
C GLY A 593 -1.67 -0.73 -0.41
N VAL A 594 -0.95 -1.63 0.28
CA VAL A 594 -1.53 -2.41 1.40
C VAL A 594 -0.64 -2.37 2.65
N ASN A 595 -1.24 -2.13 3.82
CA ASN A 595 -0.57 -2.07 5.12
C ASN A 595 -0.38 -3.46 5.77
N LEU A 596 0.67 -4.17 5.38
CA LEU A 596 0.96 -5.53 5.86
C LEU A 596 1.91 -5.53 7.07
N PRO A 597 1.64 -6.34 8.12
CA PRO A 597 2.52 -6.48 9.27
C PRO A 597 3.68 -7.42 8.97
N ILE A 598 4.74 -6.90 8.34
CA ILE A 598 5.88 -7.72 7.91
C ILE A 598 7.04 -7.51 8.88
N ARG A 599 7.44 -8.57 9.59
CA ARG A 599 8.62 -8.52 10.44
C ARG A 599 9.90 -8.63 9.61
N THR A 600 9.94 -9.58 8.68
CA THR A 600 11.12 -9.84 7.84
C THR A 600 10.80 -9.85 6.36
N ILE A 601 11.62 -9.17 5.56
CA ILE A 601 11.62 -9.27 4.09
C ILE A 601 12.89 -9.99 3.65
N VAL A 602 12.73 -11.07 2.89
CA VAL A 602 13.82 -11.76 2.20
C VAL A 602 13.76 -11.39 0.73
N LEU A 603 14.76 -10.66 0.22
CA LEU A 603 14.88 -10.35 -1.20
C LEU A 603 15.66 -11.45 -1.90
N HIS A 604 14.97 -12.19 -2.77
CA HIS A 604 15.58 -13.19 -3.65
C HIS A 604 16.52 -12.53 -4.68
N THR A 605 16.03 -11.49 -5.37
CA THR A 605 16.81 -10.71 -6.35
C THR A 605 16.18 -9.33 -6.53
N VAL A 606 16.99 -8.33 -6.88
CA VAL A 606 16.57 -7.00 -7.33
C VAL A 606 16.77 -6.78 -8.84
N LYS A 607 16.97 -7.86 -9.61
CA LYS A 607 17.08 -7.79 -11.08
C LYS A 607 15.84 -8.30 -11.77
N ARG A 608 15.36 -7.60 -12.79
CA ARG A 608 14.20 -7.98 -13.59
C ARG A 608 14.60 -8.11 -15.06
N PHE A 609 14.07 -9.13 -15.73
CA PHE A 609 14.12 -9.21 -17.18
C PHE A 609 13.10 -8.23 -17.81
N ASN A 610 13.57 -7.33 -18.68
CA ASN A 610 12.75 -6.31 -19.33
C ASN A 610 12.37 -6.67 -20.78
N GLY A 611 12.46 -7.94 -21.18
CA GLY A 611 12.22 -8.38 -22.57
C GLY A 611 13.49 -8.43 -23.42
N ARG A 612 14.52 -7.64 -23.11
CA ARG A 612 15.81 -7.64 -23.83
C ARG A 612 16.97 -8.11 -22.95
N ILE A 613 17.13 -7.52 -21.76
CA ILE A 613 18.22 -7.81 -20.83
C ILE A 613 17.69 -7.96 -19.40
N LYS A 614 18.46 -8.64 -18.56
CA LYS A 614 18.20 -8.68 -17.12
C LYS A 614 18.94 -7.53 -16.44
N GLY A 615 18.20 -6.46 -16.14
CA GLY A 615 18.71 -5.24 -15.48
C GLY A 615 18.26 -5.15 -14.02
N PHE A 616 18.78 -4.16 -13.29
CA PHE A 616 18.27 -3.83 -11.96
C PHE A 616 16.90 -3.13 -12.07
N ILE A 617 16.01 -3.38 -11.12
CA ILE A 617 14.85 -2.51 -10.94
C ILE A 617 15.29 -1.20 -10.29
N GLU A 618 14.52 -0.12 -10.48
CA GLU A 618 14.80 1.19 -9.89
C GLU A 618 15.07 1.12 -8.38
N LYS A 619 16.07 1.86 -7.91
CA LYS A 619 16.45 1.91 -6.50
C LYS A 619 15.30 2.38 -5.63
N ARG A 620 14.53 3.38 -6.09
CA ARG A 620 13.33 3.87 -5.41
C ARG A 620 12.31 2.75 -5.14
N ASN A 621 12.08 1.85 -6.09
CA ASN A 621 11.19 0.71 -5.93
C ASN A 621 11.70 -0.26 -4.86
N ILE A 622 13.01 -0.56 -4.85
CA ILE A 622 13.63 -1.38 -3.80
C ILE A 622 13.49 -0.70 -2.44
N LYS A 623 13.74 0.61 -2.35
CA LYS A 623 13.65 1.37 -1.11
C LYS A 623 12.23 1.37 -0.55
N ASN A 624 11.21 1.50 -1.41
CA ASN A 624 9.81 1.36 -1.05
C ASN A 624 9.47 -0.04 -0.51
N ILE A 625 10.00 -1.10 -1.13
CA ILE A 625 9.82 -2.48 -0.66
C ILE A 625 10.46 -2.69 0.71
N ILE A 626 11.75 -2.38 0.87
CA ILE A 626 12.47 -2.60 2.13
C ILE A 626 11.97 -1.70 3.26
N GLY A 627 11.38 -0.54 2.92
CA GLY A 627 10.72 0.38 3.86
C GLY A 627 9.44 -0.18 4.48
N ARG A 628 8.92 -1.32 4.01
CA ARG A 628 7.76 -2.02 4.60
C ARG A 628 8.13 -2.98 5.72
N ALA A 629 9.42 -3.22 5.97
CA ALA A 629 9.87 -4.09 7.04
C ALA A 629 9.74 -3.39 8.41
N GLY A 630 8.94 -3.96 9.31
CA GLY A 630 8.69 -3.45 10.65
C GLY A 630 7.52 -2.47 10.70
N ARG A 631 6.40 -2.88 11.30
CA ARG A 631 5.19 -2.02 11.42
C ARG A 631 5.10 -1.38 12.79
N ALA A 632 4.91 -0.05 12.79
CA ALA A 632 4.67 0.74 13.99
C ALA A 632 3.51 0.17 14.81
N GLY A 633 3.72 -0.04 16.11
CA GLY A 633 2.69 -0.55 17.02
C GLY A 633 2.38 -2.05 16.90
N LYS A 634 3.10 -2.81 16.06
CA LYS A 634 3.05 -4.29 16.04
C LYS A 634 4.42 -4.93 16.25
N GLU A 635 5.48 -4.35 15.69
CA GLU A 635 6.85 -4.86 15.77
C GLU A 635 7.78 -3.79 16.35
N THR A 636 8.77 -4.22 17.14
CA THR A 636 9.82 -3.33 17.67
C THR A 636 11.02 -3.22 16.73
N ARG A 637 11.12 -4.12 15.74
CA ARG A 637 12.26 -4.25 14.82
C ARG A 637 11.82 -4.87 13.49
N GLY A 638 12.24 -4.25 12.37
CA GLY A 638 12.11 -4.82 11.03
C GLY A 638 13.42 -5.45 10.58
N ARG A 639 13.36 -6.49 9.74
CA ARG A 639 14.55 -7.13 9.17
C ARG A 639 14.43 -7.26 7.66
N VAL A 640 15.55 -7.04 6.98
CA VAL A 640 15.69 -7.22 5.54
C VAL A 640 16.89 -8.12 5.29
N ILE A 641 16.69 -9.20 4.54
CA ILE A 641 17.74 -10.16 4.16
C ILE A 641 17.90 -10.13 2.65
N PHE A 642 19.05 -9.67 2.17
CA PHE A 642 19.43 -9.78 0.76
C PHE A 642 20.10 -11.15 0.54
N ALA A 643 19.38 -12.05 -0.15
CA ALA A 643 19.87 -13.42 -0.38
C ALA A 643 20.93 -13.51 -1.49
N ASN A 644 20.97 -12.53 -2.40
CA ASN A 644 21.91 -12.50 -3.51
C ASN A 644 23.14 -11.63 -3.21
N GLU A 645 24.27 -12.27 -2.85
CA GLU A 645 25.53 -11.58 -2.55
C GLU A 645 26.04 -10.72 -3.73
N SER A 646 25.75 -11.10 -4.98
CA SER A 646 26.17 -10.35 -6.17
C SER A 646 25.47 -9.00 -6.37
N GLU A 647 24.42 -8.73 -5.60
CA GLU A 647 23.62 -7.51 -5.66
C GLU A 647 23.87 -6.58 -4.46
N ARG A 648 24.84 -6.93 -3.60
CA ARG A 648 25.16 -6.22 -2.35
C ARG A 648 25.46 -4.74 -2.57
N ASP A 649 26.32 -4.41 -3.52
CA ASP A 649 26.75 -3.01 -3.71
C ASP A 649 25.59 -2.12 -4.17
N TYR A 650 24.77 -2.61 -5.10
CA TYR A 650 23.55 -1.90 -5.54
C TYR A 650 22.54 -1.74 -4.40
N ALA A 651 22.36 -2.77 -3.57
CA ALA A 651 21.51 -2.68 -2.38
C ALA A 651 22.06 -1.70 -1.33
N LEU A 652 23.38 -1.58 -1.16
CA LEU A 652 23.98 -0.58 -0.28
C LEU A 652 23.79 0.83 -0.79
N GLU A 653 23.87 1.05 -2.10
CA GLU A 653 23.52 2.34 -2.71
C GLU A 653 22.06 2.73 -2.40
N VAL A 654 21.13 1.77 -2.51
CA VAL A 654 19.72 1.99 -2.15
C VAL A 654 19.56 2.33 -0.67
N ILE A 655 20.19 1.56 0.23
CA ILE A 655 20.07 1.74 1.68
C ILE A 655 20.58 3.13 2.09
N ASN A 656 21.68 3.59 1.48
CA ASN A 656 22.33 4.87 1.76
C ASN A 656 21.73 6.05 0.97
N ASP A 657 20.62 5.85 0.26
CA ASP A 657 19.95 6.89 -0.54
C ASP A 657 20.86 7.52 -1.62
N VAL A 658 21.80 6.72 -2.15
CA VAL A 658 22.79 7.14 -3.15
C VAL A 658 22.26 6.93 -4.56
N GLN A 659 22.19 8.02 -5.33
CA GLN A 659 21.74 8.04 -6.74
C GLN A 659 20.35 7.43 -6.93
N LEU A 660 19.42 7.77 -6.05
CA LEU A 660 18.00 7.47 -6.26
C LEU A 660 17.51 8.17 -7.53
N GLU A 661 16.64 7.49 -8.29
CA GLU A 661 16.08 8.03 -9.52
C GLU A 661 15.08 9.17 -9.23
N SER A 662 15.20 10.28 -9.96
CA SER A 662 14.27 11.42 -9.94
C SER A 662 12.98 11.10 -10.70
N ALA A 663 11.87 11.73 -10.31
CA ALA A 663 10.59 11.63 -10.99
C ALA A 663 10.37 12.78 -11.96
N HIS A 664 10.34 12.48 -13.25
CA HIS A 664 10.25 13.48 -14.32
C HIS A 664 8.85 13.56 -14.95
N GLY A 665 7.95 12.65 -14.56
CA GLY A 665 6.65 12.47 -15.18
C GLY A 665 6.73 11.49 -16.35
N PHE A 666 5.69 10.67 -16.50
CA PHE A 666 5.64 9.69 -17.58
C PHE A 666 5.62 10.34 -18.96
N LEU A 667 5.00 11.53 -19.09
CA LEU A 667 4.98 12.26 -20.36
C LEU A 667 6.40 12.63 -20.84
N PHE A 668 7.28 13.06 -19.93
CA PHE A 668 8.69 13.33 -20.28
C PHE A 668 9.40 12.07 -20.77
N SER A 669 9.24 10.94 -20.06
CA SER A 669 9.80 9.65 -20.46
C SER A 669 9.33 9.23 -21.85
N LEU A 670 8.04 9.39 -22.15
CA LEU A 670 7.47 9.09 -23.46
C LEU A 670 8.11 9.93 -24.59
N ILE A 671 8.30 11.23 -24.37
CA ILE A 671 8.95 12.11 -25.36
C ILE A 671 10.42 11.73 -25.55
N LYS A 672 11.12 11.39 -24.47
CA LYS A 672 12.52 10.95 -24.52
C LYS A 672 12.67 9.63 -25.27
N ASP A 673 11.79 8.67 -25.00
CA ASP A 673 11.77 7.37 -25.69
C ASP A 673 11.46 7.54 -27.18
N LEU A 674 10.50 8.41 -27.53
CA LEU A 674 10.20 8.74 -28.93
C LEU A 674 11.43 9.37 -29.62
N LYS A 675 12.14 10.30 -28.98
CA LYS A 675 13.37 10.90 -29.51
C LYS A 675 14.41 9.83 -29.83
N ASN A 676 14.72 8.98 -28.84
CA ASN A 676 15.70 7.90 -28.99
C ASN A 676 15.30 6.97 -30.13
N TYR A 677 14.02 6.63 -30.23
CA TYR A 677 13.50 5.76 -31.28
C TYR A 677 13.62 6.38 -32.68
N LEU A 678 13.27 7.66 -32.84
CA LEU A 678 13.42 8.40 -34.10
C LEU A 678 14.89 8.46 -34.53
N GLU A 679 15.81 8.67 -33.58
CA GLU A 679 17.27 8.68 -33.84
C GLU A 679 17.80 7.29 -34.21
N GLU A 680 17.41 6.24 -33.48
CA GLU A 680 17.82 4.85 -33.75
C GLU A 680 17.36 4.35 -35.13
N MET A 681 16.14 4.70 -35.52
CA MET A 681 15.53 4.28 -36.79
C MET A 681 15.80 5.27 -37.93
N ASN A 682 16.44 6.40 -37.64
CA ASN A 682 16.68 7.50 -38.59
C ASN A 682 15.39 7.96 -39.30
N LEU A 683 14.35 8.20 -38.49
CA LEU A 683 13.03 8.65 -38.92
C LEU A 683 12.80 10.12 -38.55
N THR A 684 11.94 10.79 -39.30
CA THR A 684 11.49 12.15 -39.00
C THR A 684 10.03 12.11 -38.55
N LEU A 685 9.69 12.83 -37.48
CA LEU A 685 8.30 12.93 -37.04
C LEU A 685 7.50 13.82 -38.01
N ASN A 686 6.48 13.24 -38.64
CA ASN A 686 5.53 13.92 -39.53
C ASN A 686 4.20 13.14 -39.55
N GLN A 687 3.21 13.57 -40.34
CA GLN A 687 1.94 12.83 -40.45
C GLN A 687 2.13 11.39 -40.96
N GLU A 688 3.01 11.17 -41.96
CA GLU A 688 3.29 9.85 -42.53
C GLU A 688 3.89 8.86 -41.51
N PHE A 689 4.63 9.36 -40.52
CA PHE A 689 5.19 8.54 -39.45
C PHE A 689 4.07 7.81 -38.69
N PHE A 690 2.98 8.50 -38.37
CA PHE A 690 1.88 7.90 -37.59
C PHE A 690 1.11 6.81 -38.34
N ASP A 691 1.22 6.76 -39.66
CA ASP A 691 0.59 5.72 -40.50
C ASP A 691 1.54 4.56 -40.84
N SER A 692 2.81 4.67 -40.43
CA SER A 692 3.79 3.63 -40.66
C SER A 692 3.52 2.39 -39.81
N ASP A 693 3.90 1.20 -40.29
CA ASP A 693 3.86 -0.04 -39.50
C ASP A 693 4.69 0.08 -38.22
N VAL A 694 5.67 0.97 -38.22
CA VAL A 694 6.54 1.29 -37.10
C VAL A 694 5.81 2.05 -36.00
N ALA A 695 4.91 2.98 -36.33
CA ALA A 695 4.12 3.70 -35.34
C ALA A 695 3.05 2.81 -34.66
N LYS A 696 2.68 1.67 -35.28
CA LYS A 696 1.75 0.70 -34.67
C LYS A 696 2.32 0.06 -33.41
N ASP A 697 3.63 -0.14 -33.33
CA ASP A 697 4.29 -0.72 -32.14
C ASP A 697 4.22 0.21 -30.91
N ILE A 698 3.95 1.50 -31.12
CA ILE A 698 3.84 2.54 -30.08
C ILE A 698 2.49 3.27 -30.13
N SER A 699 1.48 2.72 -30.82
CA SER A 699 0.18 3.38 -31.01
C SER A 699 -0.53 3.69 -29.70
N TYR A 700 -0.39 2.82 -28.68
CA TYR A 700 -0.95 3.00 -27.35
C TYR A 700 -0.50 4.30 -26.66
N ILE A 701 0.72 4.77 -26.96
CA ILE A 701 1.26 6.04 -26.45
C ILE A 701 0.48 7.20 -27.05
N PHE A 702 0.30 7.18 -28.38
CA PHE A 702 -0.42 8.23 -29.09
C PHE A 702 -1.90 8.22 -28.75
N GLU A 703 -2.51 7.05 -28.55
CA GLU A 703 -3.90 6.95 -28.08
C GLU A 703 -4.07 7.58 -26.70
N SER A 704 -3.12 7.36 -25.78
CA SER A 704 -3.15 7.97 -24.46
C SER A 704 -3.03 9.50 -24.51
N ILE A 705 -2.19 10.01 -25.43
CA ILE A 705 -2.06 11.45 -25.69
C ILE A 705 -3.34 12.03 -26.30
N ASP A 706 -3.89 11.39 -27.34
CA ASP A 706 -5.14 11.80 -28.01
C ASP A 706 -6.31 11.88 -27.02
N MET A 707 -6.44 10.85 -26.19
CA MET A 707 -7.49 10.80 -25.16
C MET A 707 -7.37 11.97 -24.19
N SER A 708 -6.15 12.24 -23.74
CA SER A 708 -5.90 13.31 -22.79
C SER A 708 -6.08 14.69 -23.43
N LEU A 709 -5.71 14.84 -24.71
CA LEU A 709 -5.95 16.03 -25.53
C LEU A 709 -7.44 16.33 -25.66
N LEU A 710 -8.24 15.36 -26.10
CA LEU A 710 -9.69 15.51 -26.30
C LEU A 710 -10.44 15.89 -25.02
N GLN A 711 -10.00 15.35 -23.89
CA GLN A 711 -10.55 15.69 -22.58
C GLN A 711 -10.11 17.06 -22.06
N SER A 712 -8.97 17.57 -22.53
CA SER A 712 -8.43 18.87 -22.10
C SER A 712 -8.93 20.01 -22.96
N LEU A 713 -9.30 19.75 -24.23
CA LEU A 713 -9.80 20.73 -25.18
C LEU A 713 -11.28 21.09 -24.91
N PRO A 714 -11.59 22.39 -24.70
CA PRO A 714 -12.98 22.87 -24.66
C PRO A 714 -13.78 22.48 -25.90
N GLU A 715 -15.11 22.35 -25.77
CA GLU A 715 -15.97 21.82 -26.84
C GLU A 715 -15.94 22.67 -28.12
N ASP A 716 -15.78 23.98 -27.97
CA ASP A 716 -15.90 24.98 -29.03
C ASP A 716 -14.59 25.70 -29.36
N THR A 717 -13.41 25.14 -28.99
CA THR A 717 -12.14 25.80 -29.32
C THR A 717 -11.99 25.96 -30.83
N PRO A 718 -11.96 27.20 -31.37
CA PRO A 718 -11.76 27.43 -32.78
C PRO A 718 -10.40 26.90 -33.22
N GLU A 719 -10.31 26.39 -34.44
CA GLU A 719 -9.05 25.86 -35.00
C GLU A 719 -7.90 26.88 -34.90
N GLU A 720 -8.22 28.16 -35.07
CA GLU A 720 -7.29 29.29 -34.98
C GLU A 720 -6.70 29.51 -33.57
N GLU A 721 -7.34 28.99 -32.51
CA GLU A 721 -6.91 29.15 -31.11
C GLU A 721 -6.24 27.89 -30.53
N LEU A 722 -6.24 26.77 -31.28
CA LEU A 722 -5.73 25.48 -30.80
C LEU A 722 -4.25 25.51 -30.43
N ASP A 723 -3.40 26.05 -31.31
CA ASP A 723 -1.96 26.11 -31.06
C ASP A 723 -1.66 26.93 -29.80
N THR A 724 -2.38 28.04 -29.61
CA THR A 724 -2.23 28.89 -28.42
C THR A 724 -2.67 28.15 -27.15
N PHE A 725 -3.79 27.42 -27.22
CA PHE A 725 -4.27 26.62 -26.10
C PHE A 725 -3.29 25.49 -25.74
N LEU A 726 -2.77 24.77 -26.73
CA LEU A 726 -1.81 23.68 -26.55
C LEU A 726 -0.52 24.19 -25.95
N ASP A 727 0.01 25.31 -26.45
CA ASP A 727 1.22 25.93 -25.90
C ASP A 727 1.05 26.29 -24.42
N GLN A 728 -0.09 26.89 -24.05
CA GLN A 728 -0.40 27.23 -22.66
C GLN A 728 -0.59 25.98 -21.79
N MET A 729 -1.26 24.95 -22.30
CA MET A 729 -1.47 23.70 -21.57
C MET A 729 -0.13 23.02 -21.29
N LEU A 730 0.69 22.85 -22.33
CA LEU A 730 1.97 22.15 -22.25
C LEU A 730 2.93 22.90 -21.33
N SER A 731 2.97 24.24 -21.37
CA SER A 731 3.85 25.03 -20.50
C SER A 731 3.60 24.83 -19.00
N GLU A 732 2.41 24.34 -18.63
CA GLU A 732 2.03 24.10 -17.24
C GLU A 732 2.25 22.65 -16.78
N THR A 733 2.68 21.75 -17.68
CA THR A 733 2.98 20.33 -17.38
C THR A 733 4.33 20.16 -16.70
N LEU A 734 4.50 19.06 -15.95
CA LEU A 734 5.80 18.71 -15.36
C LEU A 734 6.81 18.38 -16.47
N ALA A 735 6.36 17.67 -17.51
CA ALA A 735 7.18 17.29 -18.64
C ALA A 735 7.78 18.50 -19.35
N SER A 736 7.06 19.62 -19.49
CA SER A 736 7.62 20.83 -20.11
C SER A 736 8.82 21.38 -19.35
N LYS A 737 8.85 21.30 -18.02
CA LYS A 737 9.99 21.74 -17.20
C LYS A 737 11.25 20.94 -17.56
N PHE A 738 11.15 19.61 -17.57
CA PHE A 738 12.30 18.74 -17.87
C PHE A 738 12.65 18.66 -19.36
N CYS A 739 11.67 18.80 -20.25
CA CYS A 739 11.91 18.90 -21.68
C CYS A 739 12.74 20.15 -22.03
N ASP A 740 12.55 21.27 -21.32
CA ASP A 740 13.34 22.48 -21.54
C ASP A 740 14.82 22.26 -21.20
N GLU A 741 15.09 21.59 -20.09
CA GLU A 741 16.45 21.25 -19.64
C GLU A 741 17.19 20.31 -20.63
N GLU A 742 16.46 19.40 -21.29
CA GLU A 742 17.02 18.39 -22.21
C GLU A 742 16.87 18.76 -23.71
N GLY A 743 16.39 19.96 -24.01
CA GLY A 743 16.20 20.42 -25.40
C GLY A 743 15.15 19.63 -26.18
N LEU A 744 14.09 19.17 -25.50
CA LEU A 744 13.00 18.35 -26.01
C LEU A 744 11.68 19.12 -26.17
N THR A 745 11.62 20.39 -25.77
CA THR A 745 10.40 21.22 -25.80
C THR A 745 9.76 21.28 -27.19
N ASP A 746 10.56 21.44 -28.24
CA ASP A 746 10.07 21.48 -29.62
C ASP A 746 9.47 20.14 -30.05
N LEU A 747 10.04 19.02 -29.60
CA LEU A 747 9.50 17.68 -29.88
C LEU A 747 8.18 17.46 -29.16
N LEU A 748 8.09 17.84 -27.88
CA LEU A 748 6.84 17.78 -27.10
C LEU A 748 5.72 18.54 -27.80
N LYS A 749 5.97 19.80 -28.18
CA LYS A 749 5.00 20.63 -28.91
C LYS A 749 4.62 20.02 -30.26
N MET A 750 5.61 19.59 -31.04
CA MET A 750 5.39 18.98 -32.35
C MET A 750 4.52 17.71 -32.28
N VAL A 751 4.73 16.86 -31.28
CA VAL A 751 3.89 15.66 -31.06
C VAL A 751 2.43 16.07 -30.84
N PHE A 752 2.18 16.99 -29.90
CA PHE A 752 0.81 17.41 -29.57
C PHE A 752 0.12 18.15 -30.71
N SER A 753 0.84 19.02 -31.43
CA SER A 753 0.30 19.72 -32.61
C SER A 753 -0.07 18.74 -33.72
N LEU A 754 0.81 17.80 -34.07
CA LEU A 754 0.52 16.82 -35.14
C LEU A 754 -0.64 15.88 -34.77
N ARG A 755 -0.75 15.46 -33.50
CA ARG A 755 -1.89 14.66 -33.03
C ARG A 755 -3.19 15.45 -33.07
N THR A 756 -3.16 16.72 -32.64
CA THR A 756 -4.34 17.59 -32.66
C THR A 756 -4.80 17.85 -34.10
N GLU A 757 -3.89 18.18 -35.00
CA GLU A 757 -4.17 18.38 -36.43
C GLU A 757 -4.81 17.15 -37.05
N ARG A 758 -4.28 15.94 -36.75
CA ARG A 758 -4.84 14.68 -37.22
C ARG A 758 -6.28 14.47 -36.72
N ILE A 759 -6.52 14.66 -35.42
CA ILE A 759 -7.86 14.56 -34.84
C ILE A 759 -8.82 15.53 -35.54
N TYR A 760 -8.44 16.80 -35.70
CA TYR A 760 -9.31 17.83 -36.30
C TYR A 760 -9.57 17.59 -37.80
N ASN A 761 -8.60 17.05 -38.55
CA ASN A 761 -8.75 16.74 -39.97
C ASN A 761 -9.65 15.53 -40.23
N GLU A 762 -9.59 14.50 -39.36
CA GLU A 762 -10.34 13.25 -39.55
C GLU A 762 -11.75 13.28 -38.91
N THR A 763 -12.06 14.29 -38.08
CA THR A 763 -13.32 14.39 -37.33
C THR A 763 -14.03 15.73 -37.53
N ASP A 764 -15.36 15.74 -37.37
CA ASP A 764 -16.14 16.98 -37.21
C ASP A 764 -16.44 17.23 -35.72
N SER A 765 -17.08 18.37 -35.40
CA SER A 765 -17.42 18.73 -34.01
C SER A 765 -18.30 17.68 -33.33
N THR A 766 -19.22 17.06 -34.06
CA THR A 766 -20.12 16.01 -33.55
C THR A 766 -19.33 14.76 -33.17
N LYS A 767 -18.46 14.28 -34.06
CA LYS A 767 -17.58 13.14 -33.80
C LYS A 767 -16.65 13.40 -32.63
N ARG A 768 -16.09 14.61 -32.52
CA ARG A 768 -15.24 14.99 -31.36
C ARG A 768 -16.03 14.97 -30.05
N ALA A 769 -17.25 15.49 -30.04
CA ALA A 769 -18.10 15.45 -28.86
C ALA A 769 -18.40 13.99 -28.43
N ILE A 770 -18.73 13.12 -29.39
CA ILE A 770 -18.93 11.70 -29.13
C ILE A 770 -17.64 11.08 -28.55
N MET A 771 -16.48 11.29 -29.18
CA MET A 771 -15.20 10.75 -28.69
C MET A 771 -14.86 11.22 -27.26
N ARG A 772 -15.18 12.47 -26.93
CA ARG A 772 -15.00 13.04 -25.59
C ARG A 772 -15.91 12.35 -24.57
N ASN A 773 -17.19 12.19 -24.89
CA ASN A 773 -18.20 11.56 -24.02
C ASN A 773 -17.94 10.06 -23.83
N THR A 774 -17.49 9.38 -24.88
CA THR A 774 -17.23 7.94 -24.86
C THR A 774 -15.84 7.60 -24.33
N GLY A 775 -14.92 8.56 -24.28
CA GLY A 775 -13.54 8.31 -23.89
C GLY A 775 -12.80 7.44 -24.91
N SER A 776 -13.00 7.68 -26.21
CA SER A 776 -12.46 6.84 -27.29
C SER A 776 -11.43 7.53 -28.18
N SER A 777 -10.44 6.77 -28.64
CA SER A 777 -9.42 7.23 -29.60
C SER A 777 -9.98 7.31 -31.02
N LEU A 778 -9.27 8.01 -31.90
CA LEU A 778 -9.62 8.12 -33.31
C LEU A 778 -9.63 6.75 -34.01
N ASN A 779 -8.65 5.90 -33.69
CA ASN A 779 -8.58 4.52 -34.16
C ASN A 779 -9.83 3.73 -33.77
N PHE A 780 -10.27 3.90 -32.53
CA PHE A 780 -11.46 3.22 -32.04
C PHE A 780 -12.74 3.71 -32.73
N LEU A 781 -12.89 5.01 -32.96
CA LEU A 781 -14.00 5.56 -33.72
C LEU A 781 -14.03 5.00 -35.15
N ASN A 782 -12.87 4.90 -35.81
CA ASN A 782 -12.75 4.32 -37.15
C ASN A 782 -13.16 2.84 -37.14
N TYR A 783 -12.69 2.06 -36.15
CA TYR A 783 -13.14 0.68 -35.97
C TYR A 783 -14.67 0.56 -35.81
N VAL A 784 -15.29 1.40 -34.98
CA VAL A 784 -16.75 1.39 -34.76
C VAL A 784 -17.50 1.66 -36.07
N ASN A 785 -17.04 2.65 -36.85
CA ASN A 785 -17.66 3.02 -38.13
C ASN A 785 -17.47 1.94 -39.21
N GLU A 786 -16.27 1.35 -39.31
CA GLU A 786 -15.94 0.33 -40.31
C GLU A 786 -16.60 -1.02 -40.02
N SER A 787 -16.66 -1.40 -38.74
CA SER A 787 -17.26 -2.68 -38.30
C SER A 787 -18.78 -2.68 -38.34
N GLN A 788 -19.42 -1.49 -38.34
CA GLN A 788 -20.87 -1.34 -38.20
C GLN A 788 -21.42 -2.08 -36.98
N ILE A 789 -20.59 -2.26 -35.94
CA ILE A 789 -20.95 -3.07 -34.76
C ILE A 789 -22.15 -2.50 -34.00
N LEU A 790 -22.35 -1.18 -34.06
CA LEU A 790 -23.47 -0.48 -33.43
C LEU A 790 -24.78 -0.59 -34.21
N ASP A 791 -24.75 -0.90 -35.51
CA ASP A 791 -25.95 -1.02 -36.36
C ASP A 791 -26.80 -2.27 -36.01
N GLN A 792 -26.30 -3.13 -35.14
CA GLN A 792 -26.98 -4.36 -34.72
C GLN A 792 -28.19 -4.06 -33.81
N ASP A 793 -29.35 -4.64 -34.10
CA ASP A 793 -30.58 -4.46 -33.30
C ASP A 793 -30.44 -4.93 -31.83
N ILE A 794 -29.43 -5.75 -31.53
CA ILE A 794 -29.19 -6.29 -30.18
C ILE A 794 -28.87 -5.18 -29.17
N TRP A 795 -28.32 -4.03 -29.59
CA TRP A 795 -28.09 -2.86 -28.73
C TRP A 795 -29.38 -2.26 -28.15
N ARG A 796 -30.54 -2.53 -28.77
CA ARG A 796 -31.86 -2.02 -28.36
C ARG A 796 -32.81 -3.11 -27.85
N SER A 797 -32.42 -4.38 -27.99
CA SER A 797 -33.32 -5.53 -27.72
C SER A 797 -32.79 -6.55 -26.72
N LEU A 798 -31.54 -6.39 -26.23
CA LEU A 798 -30.96 -7.31 -25.25
C LEU A 798 -31.82 -7.41 -23.99
N SER A 799 -32.35 -8.59 -23.73
CA SER A 799 -33.22 -8.92 -22.59
C SER A 799 -32.50 -9.69 -21.49
N ALA A 800 -31.40 -10.38 -21.81
CA ALA A 800 -30.55 -11.05 -20.84
C ALA A 800 -29.08 -11.00 -21.27
N PRO A 801 -28.10 -10.93 -20.33
CA PRO A 801 -26.69 -10.85 -20.70
C PRO A 801 -26.22 -12.07 -21.51
N GLN A 802 -26.78 -13.25 -21.22
CA GLN A 802 -26.32 -14.52 -21.81
C GLN A 802 -26.96 -14.85 -23.16
N GLU A 803 -27.59 -13.90 -23.84
CA GLU A 803 -28.17 -14.15 -25.16
C GLU A 803 -27.09 -14.54 -26.18
N PRO A 804 -27.23 -15.67 -26.90
CA PRO A 804 -26.22 -16.13 -27.87
C PRO A 804 -25.90 -15.10 -28.95
N ASN A 805 -26.89 -14.29 -29.34
CA ASN A 805 -26.71 -13.22 -30.33
C ASN A 805 -25.74 -12.15 -29.84
N TRP A 806 -25.72 -11.84 -28.55
CA TRP A 806 -24.76 -10.88 -28.00
C TRP A 806 -23.32 -11.40 -28.12
N PHE A 807 -23.08 -12.65 -27.75
CA PHE A 807 -21.75 -13.26 -27.87
C PHE A 807 -21.28 -13.33 -29.32
N ASN A 808 -22.16 -13.74 -30.24
CA ASN A 808 -21.81 -13.93 -31.64
C ASN A 808 -21.66 -12.63 -32.43
N HIS A 809 -22.48 -11.61 -32.15
CA HIS A 809 -22.50 -10.38 -32.94
C HIS A 809 -21.75 -9.21 -32.31
N ILE A 810 -21.51 -9.23 -31.00
CA ILE A 810 -20.79 -8.16 -30.29
C ILE A 810 -19.46 -8.66 -29.74
N ILE A 811 -19.46 -9.68 -28.88
CA ILE A 811 -18.24 -10.12 -28.20
C ILE A 811 -17.23 -10.75 -29.17
N LYS A 812 -17.67 -11.64 -30.06
CA LYS A 812 -16.79 -12.33 -31.00
C LYS A 812 -16.07 -11.37 -31.95
N PRO A 813 -16.75 -10.42 -32.64
CA PRO A 813 -16.05 -9.45 -33.49
C PRO A 813 -15.07 -8.54 -32.73
N VAL A 814 -15.37 -8.23 -31.47
CA VAL A 814 -14.44 -7.45 -30.62
C VAL A 814 -13.20 -8.26 -30.27
N LEU A 815 -13.36 -9.54 -29.91
CA LEU A 815 -12.23 -10.44 -29.62
C LEU A 815 -11.35 -10.64 -30.85
N GLU A 816 -11.96 -10.78 -32.04
CA GLU A 816 -11.24 -10.86 -33.31
C GLU A 816 -10.45 -9.57 -33.58
N HIS A 817 -11.06 -8.40 -33.34
CA HIS A 817 -10.40 -7.09 -33.52
C HIS A 817 -9.16 -6.90 -32.64
N ILE A 818 -9.18 -7.36 -31.39
CA ILE A 818 -8.03 -7.27 -30.48
C ILE A 818 -7.03 -8.44 -30.61
N GLY A 819 -7.17 -9.27 -31.65
CA GLY A 819 -6.16 -10.27 -32.01
C GLY A 819 -6.39 -11.68 -31.46
N TYR A 820 -7.57 -12.00 -30.93
CA TYR A 820 -7.93 -13.34 -30.45
C TYR A 820 -8.70 -14.19 -31.47
N GLU A 821 -8.50 -13.98 -32.78
CA GLU A 821 -9.23 -14.69 -33.85
C GLU A 821 -9.27 -16.22 -33.66
N ASN A 822 -8.15 -16.82 -33.25
CA ASN A 822 -8.03 -18.28 -33.10
C ASN A 822 -8.54 -18.81 -31.74
N SER A 823 -8.78 -17.93 -30.77
CA SER A 823 -9.19 -18.29 -29.40
C SER A 823 -10.50 -17.64 -28.97
N ALA A 824 -11.20 -16.95 -29.88
CA ALA A 824 -12.42 -16.20 -29.57
C ALA A 824 -13.50 -17.10 -28.98
N ASP A 825 -13.75 -18.27 -29.57
CA ASP A 825 -14.76 -19.21 -29.10
C ASP A 825 -14.43 -19.74 -27.68
N LEU A 826 -13.16 -20.09 -27.43
CA LEU A 826 -12.70 -20.50 -26.10
C LEU A 826 -12.88 -19.38 -25.06
N ILE A 827 -12.54 -18.14 -25.39
CA ILE A 827 -12.70 -16.99 -24.49
C ILE A 827 -14.18 -16.71 -24.23
N ILE A 828 -15.05 -16.88 -25.22
CA ILE A 828 -16.50 -16.76 -25.05
C ILE A 828 -17.03 -17.83 -24.09
N ASP A 829 -16.57 -19.07 -24.21
CA ASP A 829 -16.96 -20.13 -23.28
C ASP A 829 -16.49 -19.85 -21.85
N VAL A 830 -15.25 -19.37 -21.69
CA VAL A 830 -14.73 -18.89 -20.39
C VAL A 830 -15.57 -17.73 -19.85
N LEU A 831 -15.90 -16.73 -20.68
CA LEU A 831 -16.73 -15.59 -20.29
C LEU A 831 -18.12 -16.05 -19.86
N ASN A 832 -18.74 -16.98 -20.60
CA ASN A 832 -20.06 -17.50 -20.28
C ASN A 832 -20.05 -18.26 -18.94
N GLY A 833 -19.04 -19.10 -18.69
CA GLY A 833 -18.84 -19.75 -17.38
C GLY A 833 -18.62 -18.72 -16.27
N TRP A 834 -17.81 -17.69 -16.53
CA TRP A 834 -17.52 -16.62 -15.59
C TRP A 834 -18.76 -15.82 -15.20
N VAL A 835 -19.66 -15.47 -16.13
CA VAL A 835 -20.89 -14.73 -15.77
C VAL A 835 -21.97 -15.63 -15.17
N SER A 836 -21.87 -16.95 -15.37
CA SER A 836 -22.81 -17.96 -14.84
C SER A 836 -22.57 -18.35 -13.39
N GLY A 837 -21.46 -17.94 -12.78
CA GLY A 837 -21.13 -18.34 -11.40
C GLY A 837 -20.23 -19.58 -11.30
N SER A 838 -19.62 -20.05 -12.39
CA SER A 838 -18.68 -21.18 -12.37
C SER A 838 -17.37 -20.81 -11.64
N PHE A 839 -16.75 -21.81 -11.01
CA PHE A 839 -15.40 -21.71 -10.43
C PHE A 839 -14.32 -21.82 -11.52
N TYR A 840 -13.11 -21.33 -11.25
CA TYR A 840 -12.01 -21.43 -12.21
C TYR A 840 -11.66 -22.88 -12.53
N VAL A 841 -11.66 -23.75 -11.52
CA VAL A 841 -11.42 -25.18 -11.69
C VAL A 841 -12.51 -25.87 -12.49
N GLU A 842 -13.79 -25.53 -12.28
CA GLU A 842 -14.91 -26.07 -13.05
C GLU A 842 -14.75 -25.71 -14.54
N MET A 843 -14.49 -24.43 -14.84
CA MET A 843 -14.26 -23.97 -16.22
C MET A 843 -13.04 -24.62 -16.86
N ALA A 844 -11.95 -24.81 -16.11
CA ALA A 844 -10.74 -25.45 -16.62
C ALA A 844 -10.98 -26.93 -16.95
N GLU A 845 -11.72 -27.65 -16.10
CA GLU A 845 -12.09 -29.04 -16.32
C GLU A 845 -13.04 -29.20 -17.52
N ASP A 846 -14.07 -28.34 -17.62
CA ASP A 846 -15.05 -28.37 -18.71
C ASP A 846 -14.43 -28.05 -20.08
N LEU A 847 -13.41 -27.18 -20.12
CA LEU A 847 -12.73 -26.72 -21.35
C LEU A 847 -11.40 -27.42 -21.63
N GLU A 848 -11.02 -28.41 -20.82
CA GLU A 848 -9.74 -29.12 -20.87
C GLU A 848 -8.50 -28.18 -20.89
N GLN A 849 -8.55 -27.11 -20.09
CA GLN A 849 -7.47 -26.10 -19.97
C GLN A 849 -6.75 -26.19 -18.62
N ASP A 850 -5.58 -25.56 -18.51
CA ASP A 850 -4.95 -25.31 -17.20
C ASP A 850 -5.71 -24.19 -16.46
N VAL A 851 -5.89 -24.35 -15.15
CA VAL A 851 -6.57 -23.35 -14.31
C VAL A 851 -5.87 -21.99 -14.38
N ASP A 852 -4.54 -21.96 -14.45
CA ASP A 852 -3.78 -20.72 -14.58
C ASP A 852 -4.08 -20.00 -15.91
N ASP A 853 -4.42 -20.74 -16.97
CA ASP A 853 -4.77 -20.16 -18.27
C ASP A 853 -6.19 -19.59 -18.26
N VAL A 854 -7.16 -20.29 -17.65
CA VAL A 854 -8.52 -19.77 -17.43
C VAL A 854 -8.50 -18.48 -16.60
N VAL A 855 -7.73 -18.49 -15.50
CA VAL A 855 -7.53 -17.30 -14.65
C VAL A 855 -6.92 -16.16 -15.46
N ARG A 856 -5.94 -16.44 -16.32
CA ARG A 856 -5.32 -15.42 -17.19
C ARG A 856 -6.33 -14.82 -18.17
N TYR A 857 -7.15 -15.64 -18.82
CA TYR A 857 -8.20 -15.14 -19.72
C TYR A 857 -9.19 -14.24 -18.97
N ILE A 858 -9.60 -14.61 -17.76
CA ILE A 858 -10.53 -13.80 -16.97
C ILE A 858 -9.90 -12.47 -16.53
N CYS A 859 -8.69 -12.51 -16.00
CA CYS A 859 -8.04 -11.32 -15.45
C CYS A 859 -7.51 -10.34 -16.51
N THR A 860 -6.92 -10.85 -17.60
CA THR A 860 -6.24 -10.04 -18.61
C THR A 860 -7.14 -9.76 -19.81
N THR A 861 -7.70 -10.80 -20.42
CA THR A 861 -8.47 -10.62 -21.66
C THR A 861 -9.87 -10.10 -21.36
N ILE A 862 -10.62 -10.78 -20.51
CA ILE A 862 -12.02 -10.46 -20.20
C ILE A 862 -12.11 -9.21 -19.30
N GLY A 863 -11.38 -9.22 -18.18
CA GLY A 863 -11.48 -8.19 -17.14
C GLY A 863 -10.76 -6.88 -17.45
N PHE A 864 -9.93 -6.83 -18.50
CA PHE A 864 -9.21 -5.63 -18.92
C PHE A 864 -9.44 -5.30 -20.40
N GLU A 865 -8.90 -6.09 -21.34
CA GLU A 865 -8.93 -5.72 -22.77
C GLU A 865 -10.36 -5.63 -23.34
N LEU A 866 -11.15 -6.71 -23.19
CA LEU A 866 -12.54 -6.77 -23.64
C LEU A 866 -13.43 -5.80 -22.85
N GLN A 867 -13.18 -5.63 -21.55
CA GLN A 867 -13.94 -4.73 -20.68
C GLN A 867 -13.79 -3.26 -21.05
N GLN A 868 -12.58 -2.83 -21.40
CA GLN A 868 -12.35 -1.45 -21.87
C GLN A 868 -13.12 -1.17 -23.17
N ILE A 869 -13.01 -2.06 -24.16
CA ILE A 869 -13.71 -1.88 -25.44
C ILE A 869 -15.23 -1.94 -25.27
N LEU A 870 -15.74 -2.93 -24.54
CA LEU A 870 -17.18 -3.05 -24.34
C LEU A 870 -17.75 -1.85 -23.58
N SER A 871 -16.99 -1.30 -22.63
CA SER A 871 -17.35 -0.04 -21.95
C SER A 871 -17.46 1.12 -22.94
N GLN A 872 -16.50 1.28 -23.85
CA GLN A 872 -16.55 2.33 -24.87
C GLN A 872 -17.74 2.11 -25.83
N LEU A 873 -17.92 0.91 -26.38
CA LEU A 873 -19.04 0.58 -27.26
C LEU A 873 -20.41 0.85 -26.61
N THR A 874 -20.55 0.50 -25.32
CA THR A 874 -21.78 0.76 -24.56
C THR A 874 -22.06 2.25 -24.45
N ARG A 875 -21.04 3.09 -24.21
CA ARG A 875 -21.20 4.56 -24.21
C ARG A 875 -21.58 5.10 -25.58
N PHE A 876 -20.97 4.58 -26.65
CA PHE A 876 -21.37 4.94 -28.02
C PHE A 876 -22.84 4.59 -28.28
N ALA A 877 -23.29 3.41 -27.85
CA ALA A 877 -24.69 3.01 -28.00
C ALA A 877 -25.63 3.94 -27.23
N ILE A 878 -25.27 4.34 -26.00
CA ILE A 878 -26.04 5.31 -25.20
C ILE A 878 -26.10 6.67 -25.90
N GLU A 879 -25.00 7.15 -26.48
CA GLU A 879 -24.98 8.43 -27.19
C GLU A 879 -25.80 8.42 -28.49
N LEU A 880 -25.85 7.27 -29.18
CA LEU A 880 -26.58 7.12 -30.44
C LEU A 880 -28.07 6.84 -30.26
N TYR A 881 -28.44 6.08 -29.23
CA TYR A 881 -29.79 5.57 -29.03
C TYR A 881 -30.47 6.10 -27.76
N GLU A 882 -29.77 6.88 -26.94
CA GLU A 882 -30.26 7.51 -25.70
C GLU A 882 -31.04 6.52 -24.81
N ASP A 883 -32.31 6.81 -24.51
CA ASP A 883 -33.18 6.02 -23.64
C ASP A 883 -33.66 4.70 -24.29
N GLU A 884 -33.33 4.41 -25.55
CA GLU A 884 -33.67 3.14 -26.21
C GLU A 884 -32.72 1.99 -25.83
N VAL A 885 -31.63 2.27 -25.11
CA VAL A 885 -30.64 1.25 -24.69
C VAL A 885 -31.12 0.52 -23.43
N PRO A 886 -31.33 -0.82 -23.46
CA PRO A 886 -31.75 -1.58 -22.29
C PRO A 886 -30.71 -1.56 -21.16
N ASP A 887 -31.17 -1.63 -19.91
CA ASP A 887 -30.29 -1.72 -18.73
C ASP A 887 -29.27 -2.87 -18.81
N HIS A 888 -29.60 -3.98 -19.46
CA HIS A 888 -28.67 -5.09 -19.63
C HIS A 888 -27.46 -4.72 -20.50
N VAL A 889 -27.66 -3.88 -21.51
CA VAL A 889 -26.58 -3.35 -22.35
C VAL A 889 -25.73 -2.38 -21.54
N VAL A 890 -26.37 -1.42 -20.86
CA VAL A 890 -25.70 -0.43 -20.01
C VAL A 890 -24.81 -1.11 -18.95
N ASN A 891 -25.30 -2.19 -18.36
CA ASN A 891 -24.63 -2.88 -17.26
C ASN A 891 -23.67 -4.00 -17.70
N TRP A 892 -23.56 -4.34 -18.99
CA TRP A 892 -22.71 -5.44 -19.45
C TRP A 892 -21.23 -5.27 -19.05
N PRO A 893 -20.59 -4.10 -19.19
CA PRO A 893 -19.22 -3.93 -18.70
C PRO A 893 -19.05 -4.33 -17.22
N GLN A 894 -20.06 -4.10 -16.37
CA GLN A 894 -20.06 -4.49 -14.96
C GLN A 894 -20.33 -6.00 -14.75
N TYR A 895 -21.30 -6.58 -15.45
CA TYR A 895 -21.57 -8.02 -15.43
C TYR A 895 -20.31 -8.83 -15.74
N MET A 896 -19.57 -8.42 -16.77
CA MET A 896 -18.31 -9.03 -17.15
C MET A 896 -17.21 -8.81 -16.11
N GLN A 897 -17.05 -7.56 -15.64
CA GLN A 897 -16.03 -7.22 -14.63
C GLN A 897 -16.21 -8.03 -13.34
N TYR A 898 -17.45 -8.21 -12.88
CA TYR A 898 -17.75 -8.89 -11.63
C TYR A 898 -18.08 -10.37 -11.77
N GLY A 899 -18.24 -10.88 -13.00
CA GLY A 899 -18.61 -12.27 -13.25
C GLY A 899 -20.01 -12.61 -12.79
N VAL A 900 -20.97 -11.74 -13.07
CA VAL A 900 -22.37 -11.88 -12.66
C VAL A 900 -23.30 -11.58 -13.82
N ASN A 901 -24.54 -12.06 -13.79
CA ASN A 901 -25.48 -12.00 -14.93
C ASN A 901 -26.89 -11.45 -14.62
N ARG A 902 -27.13 -10.91 -13.43
CA ARG A 902 -28.45 -10.37 -13.01
C ARG A 902 -28.31 -9.02 -12.36
N GLN A 903 -29.29 -8.13 -12.55
CA GLN A 903 -29.26 -6.79 -11.96
C GLN A 903 -29.15 -6.84 -10.44
N ILE A 904 -29.82 -7.80 -9.80
CA ILE A 904 -29.73 -8.00 -8.34
C ILE A 904 -28.30 -8.25 -7.85
N HIS A 905 -27.47 -8.94 -8.66
CA HIS A 905 -26.07 -9.16 -8.32
C HIS A 905 -25.29 -7.84 -8.30
N LEU A 906 -25.48 -6.99 -9.31
CA LEU A 906 -24.84 -5.67 -9.38
C LEU A 906 -25.30 -4.77 -8.23
N ARG A 907 -26.59 -4.82 -7.87
CA ARG A 907 -27.11 -4.06 -6.70
C ARG A 907 -26.44 -4.49 -5.40
N LEU A 908 -26.19 -5.79 -5.20
CA LEU A 908 -25.46 -6.29 -4.03
C LEU A 908 -23.99 -5.83 -4.03
N ILE A 909 -23.31 -5.88 -5.17
CA ILE A 909 -21.92 -5.42 -5.29
C ILE A 909 -21.80 -3.91 -5.05
N ASN A 910 -22.68 -3.12 -5.67
CA ASN A 910 -22.72 -1.66 -5.49
C ASN A 910 -23.09 -1.26 -4.07
N SER A 911 -23.76 -2.13 -3.30
CA SER A 911 -23.99 -1.93 -1.87
C SER A 911 -22.79 -2.23 -0.96
N GLY A 912 -21.69 -2.72 -1.53
CA GLY A 912 -20.42 -2.96 -0.83
C GLY A 912 -20.00 -4.43 -0.72
N VAL A 913 -20.80 -5.38 -1.23
CA VAL A 913 -20.42 -6.82 -1.19
C VAL A 913 -19.30 -7.07 -2.18
N THR A 914 -18.25 -7.69 -1.69
CA THR A 914 -17.04 -7.90 -2.48
C THR A 914 -16.82 -9.35 -2.89
N ASP A 915 -17.52 -10.31 -2.26
CA ASP A 915 -17.40 -11.74 -2.55
C ASP A 915 -18.47 -12.22 -3.54
N ARG A 916 -18.04 -12.56 -4.76
CA ARG A 916 -18.90 -13.05 -5.85
C ARG A 916 -19.70 -14.30 -5.46
N LEU A 917 -19.12 -15.23 -4.70
CA LEU A 917 -19.79 -16.48 -4.34
C LEU A 917 -20.95 -16.22 -3.39
N ALA A 918 -20.76 -15.32 -2.43
CA ALA A 918 -21.82 -14.86 -1.55
C ALA A 918 -22.93 -14.14 -2.33
N VAL A 919 -22.60 -13.31 -3.31
CA VAL A 919 -23.59 -12.61 -4.15
C VAL A 919 -24.53 -13.60 -4.84
N PHE A 920 -23.98 -14.65 -5.47
CA PHE A 920 -24.79 -15.71 -6.08
C PHE A 920 -25.62 -16.49 -5.04
N GLY A 921 -25.07 -16.75 -3.85
CA GLY A 921 -25.79 -17.41 -2.76
C GLY A 921 -26.98 -16.59 -2.24
N VAL A 922 -26.79 -15.28 -2.05
CA VAL A 922 -27.84 -14.36 -1.63
C VAL A 922 -28.93 -14.25 -2.69
N ALA A 923 -28.58 -14.20 -3.97
CA ALA A 923 -29.57 -14.21 -5.04
C ALA A 923 -30.42 -15.49 -5.02
N ARG A 924 -29.80 -16.67 -4.85
CA ARG A 924 -30.54 -17.95 -4.68
C ARG A 924 -31.46 -17.92 -3.45
N PHE A 925 -31.04 -17.28 -2.36
CA PHE A 925 -31.89 -17.09 -1.18
C PHE A 925 -33.09 -16.18 -1.46
N LEU A 926 -32.91 -15.10 -2.21
CA LEU A 926 -34.01 -14.21 -2.62
C LEU A 926 -35.00 -14.92 -3.54
N ASP A 927 -34.50 -15.74 -4.47
CA ASP A 927 -35.35 -16.59 -5.33
C ASP A 927 -36.13 -17.61 -4.48
N PHE A 928 -35.52 -18.19 -3.45
CA PHE A 928 -36.18 -19.09 -2.48
C PHE A 928 -37.31 -18.39 -1.70
N LEU A 929 -37.20 -17.07 -1.48
CA LEU A 929 -38.26 -16.26 -0.86
C LEU A 929 -39.32 -15.76 -1.86
N GLU A 930 -39.21 -16.09 -3.15
CA GLU A 930 -40.10 -15.63 -4.23
C GLU A 930 -40.19 -14.09 -4.32
N LEU A 931 -39.09 -13.38 -4.01
CA LEU A 931 -39.05 -11.92 -4.05
C LEU A 931 -38.58 -11.40 -5.42
N SER A 932 -39.18 -10.30 -5.90
CA SER A 932 -38.80 -9.66 -7.16
C SER A 932 -37.42 -8.99 -7.07
N GLU A 933 -36.75 -8.78 -8.20
CA GLU A 933 -35.44 -8.09 -8.24
C GLU A 933 -35.51 -6.61 -7.84
N ASP A 934 -36.70 -5.99 -7.95
CA ASP A 934 -36.97 -4.57 -7.63
C ASP A 934 -37.24 -4.29 -6.14
N ILE A 935 -36.45 -4.86 -5.23
CA ILE A 935 -36.60 -4.60 -3.79
C ILE A 935 -36.05 -3.19 -3.48
N PRO A 936 -36.85 -2.22 -2.99
CA PRO A 936 -36.37 -0.86 -2.76
C PRO A 936 -35.35 -0.75 -1.61
N ASN A 937 -35.36 -1.71 -0.68
CA ASN A 937 -34.48 -1.69 0.50
C ASN A 937 -33.97 -3.10 0.86
N ILE A 938 -33.21 -3.69 -0.07
CA ILE A 938 -32.63 -5.04 0.06
C ILE A 938 -31.82 -5.20 1.35
N ARG A 939 -31.09 -4.16 1.77
CA ARG A 939 -30.30 -4.18 3.00
C ARG A 939 -31.14 -4.44 4.24
N ARG A 940 -32.23 -3.70 4.39
CA ARG A 940 -33.15 -3.88 5.52
C ARG A 940 -33.77 -5.28 5.51
N LEU A 941 -34.11 -5.80 4.32
CA LEU A 941 -34.66 -7.14 4.17
C LEU A 941 -33.64 -8.22 4.63
N LEU A 942 -32.40 -8.12 4.17
CA LEU A 942 -31.32 -9.05 4.54
C LEU A 942 -31.02 -8.99 6.04
N MET A 943 -31.04 -7.78 6.64
CA MET A 943 -30.91 -7.59 8.09
C MET A 943 -32.02 -8.28 8.88
N VAL A 944 -33.29 -8.12 8.46
CA VAL A 944 -34.44 -8.74 9.13
C VAL A 944 -34.38 -10.27 9.05
N ASN A 945 -33.82 -10.80 7.95
CA ASN A 945 -33.72 -12.24 7.70
C ASN A 945 -32.33 -12.82 8.00
N ARG A 946 -31.49 -12.13 8.79
CA ARG A 946 -30.07 -12.50 8.99
C ARG A 946 -29.86 -13.97 9.35
N GLU A 947 -30.58 -14.48 10.35
CA GLU A 947 -30.44 -15.87 10.79
C GLU A 947 -30.88 -16.87 9.72
N ALA A 948 -31.97 -16.57 9.01
CA ALA A 948 -32.46 -17.42 7.92
C ALA A 948 -31.49 -17.44 6.74
N LEU A 949 -30.93 -16.28 6.39
CA LEU A 949 -29.92 -16.14 5.35
C LEU A 949 -28.64 -16.90 5.72
N ASN A 950 -28.11 -16.73 6.94
CA ASN A 950 -26.92 -17.46 7.37
C ASN A 950 -27.12 -18.98 7.29
N ASN A 951 -28.24 -19.49 7.83
CA ASN A 951 -28.58 -20.92 7.77
C ASN A 951 -28.78 -21.44 6.34
N PHE A 952 -29.21 -20.60 5.40
CA PHE A 952 -29.34 -20.96 3.99
C PHE A 952 -27.98 -21.04 3.32
N LEU A 953 -27.13 -20.02 3.50
CA LEU A 953 -25.79 -19.97 2.91
C LEU A 953 -24.89 -21.09 3.44
N GLU A 954 -24.97 -21.44 4.74
CA GLU A 954 -24.21 -22.55 5.33
C GLU A 954 -24.54 -23.91 4.70
N LYS A 955 -25.73 -24.06 4.11
CA LYS A 955 -26.17 -25.28 3.42
C LYS A 955 -25.89 -25.25 1.92
N ASP A 956 -25.50 -24.10 1.37
CA ASP A 956 -25.22 -23.94 -0.04
C ASP A 956 -23.79 -24.40 -0.34
N PRO A 957 -23.59 -25.51 -1.08
CA PRO A 957 -22.27 -26.04 -1.35
C PRO A 957 -21.42 -25.12 -2.25
N ARG A 958 -22.03 -24.14 -2.92
CA ARG A 958 -21.32 -23.17 -3.75
C ARG A 958 -20.85 -21.94 -2.98
N VAL A 959 -21.14 -21.85 -1.67
CA VAL A 959 -20.77 -20.72 -0.82
C VAL A 959 -19.90 -21.20 0.34
N PRO A 960 -18.56 -21.12 0.23
CA PRO A 960 -17.67 -21.48 1.33
C PRO A 960 -17.92 -20.62 2.57
N ALA A 961 -17.67 -21.18 3.77
CA ALA A 961 -17.86 -20.48 5.04
C ALA A 961 -17.15 -19.10 5.10
N LEU A 962 -15.98 -18.99 4.49
CA LEU A 962 -15.23 -17.73 4.42
C LEU A 962 -15.99 -16.65 3.63
N SER A 963 -16.68 -17.01 2.55
CA SER A 963 -17.53 -16.09 1.79
C SER A 963 -18.74 -15.62 2.60
N ILE A 964 -19.29 -16.48 3.46
CA ILE A 964 -20.40 -16.14 4.37
C ILE A 964 -19.94 -15.09 5.38
N SER A 965 -18.79 -15.33 6.04
CA SER A 965 -18.21 -14.36 6.99
C SER A 965 -18.01 -12.99 6.33
N ARG A 966 -17.35 -12.96 5.17
CA ARG A 966 -17.10 -11.70 4.44
C ARG A 966 -18.37 -10.97 4.07
N PHE A 967 -19.40 -11.69 3.64
CA PHE A 967 -20.67 -11.07 3.29
C PHE A 967 -21.25 -10.31 4.49
N PHE A 968 -21.26 -10.90 5.68
CA PHE A 968 -21.76 -10.23 6.88
C PHE A 968 -20.87 -9.07 7.33
N ASP A 969 -19.54 -9.22 7.21
CA ASP A 969 -18.56 -8.16 7.48
C ASP A 969 -18.76 -6.95 6.53
N ASP A 970 -18.82 -7.19 5.22
CA ASP A 970 -19.01 -6.16 4.17
C ASP A 970 -20.32 -5.37 4.37
N TYR A 971 -21.37 -6.04 4.85
CA TYR A 971 -22.69 -5.44 5.00
C TYR A 971 -22.90 -4.75 6.36
N ASN A 972 -21.93 -4.85 7.28
CA ASN A 972 -22.06 -4.48 8.70
C ASN A 972 -23.37 -5.04 9.30
N ILE A 973 -23.72 -6.28 8.96
CA ILE A 973 -24.88 -7.02 9.50
C ILE A 973 -24.36 -8.00 10.51
#